data_AF-A0A4Y7MFV5-F1
#
_entry.id   AF-A0A4Y7MFV5-F1
#
_cell.length_a   1.000
_cell.length_b   1.000
_cell.length_c   1.000
_cell.angle_alpha   90.00
_cell.angle_beta   90.00
_cell.angle_gamma   90.00
#
_symmetry.space_group_name_H-M   'P 1'
#
loop_
_entity.id
_entity.type
_entity.pdbx_description
1 polymer ?
#
loop_
_entity_poly.entity_id
_entity_poly.type
_entity_poly.pdbx_seq_one_letter_code
_entity_poly.pdbx_strand_id
1 'polypeptide(L)'
;MRARNYDKVEKLFQRCLIKVLNIELWKLYVNYVKETKSALPNYREKIAQCYDFTLDKVGMDIQSYSIWNDYIHFLRNVEAVGSYAENQRITAVRKVYQRGVITPMLNIEQLWKDYIAYELAINPMIAEKMQQERSRDYMNARRVAKELEACTRGLNKAMPSTPPSNHPEQIKQVELWKKYLAWEKSNPLRTEDQSLLTKRTMFAFEQCLLCLGHHPHVWYEAALFLQISTKTLSDKGDVTAAKSLAEEVSNIYERSINGPMSHNSLLYFAYADYEEGRIKYDKAHQIYTKYLEQHDIDPTLGYIQYMRFARRAEGIKSARLVFKRSRQDPRCSSHVFVAAALMEYYCTKDKNIAFKIFDLGLKRFKHQPDYLLAYVEFLTQLNEDNNTRVLFERILSSGSLTPENSLEIWNRFLEFESSIGDLSSVVKVEKRRNAVLDKLKELEGKETALLIDRYRFGTLFPCSTADLRALGYYEVAELSSSQSAKNLLAREEENRKQNTEAADVTMYKPDFSQMVPFKPKIQWTPGEHIAPGGGFPLPPAASQLCGMLPPPHCFHGPFVVVDPVMELIKHLNISETSSLLANTTDNAKLFDMARSVHWLPKDAGVDRPQKKRGMGEESEDEEPIATSGSQQSGPPLNDIYRKRQQKRVK
;
A
#
# COMPACT_ATOMS: atom_id res chain seq x y z
N MET A 1 -43.16 -8.12 -26.99
CA MET A 1 -43.31 -7.41 -28.28
C MET A 1 -43.63 -8.39 -29.39
N ARG A 2 -42.69 -9.21 -29.89
CA ARG A 2 -42.92 -10.12 -31.05
C ARG A 2 -44.15 -11.04 -30.93
N ALA A 3 -44.37 -11.66 -29.77
CA ALA A 3 -45.51 -12.54 -29.52
C ALA A 3 -46.81 -11.81 -29.07
N ARG A 4 -46.88 -10.48 -29.19
CA ARG A 4 -48.02 -9.61 -28.80
C ARG A 4 -48.56 -9.77 -27.35
N ASN A 5 -47.81 -10.41 -26.46
CA ASN A 5 -48.13 -10.52 -25.03
C ASN A 5 -47.78 -9.23 -24.28
N TYR A 6 -48.58 -8.17 -24.44
CA TYR A 6 -48.30 -6.84 -23.88
C TYR A 6 -48.35 -6.80 -22.35
N ASP A 7 -49.24 -7.55 -21.69
CA ASP A 7 -49.32 -7.60 -20.22
C ASP A 7 -48.04 -8.11 -19.56
N LYS A 8 -47.42 -9.13 -20.16
CA LYS A 8 -46.13 -9.66 -19.68
C LYS A 8 -45.00 -8.67 -19.91
N VAL A 9 -45.05 -7.93 -21.02
CA VAL A 9 -44.06 -6.89 -21.35
C VAL A 9 -44.14 -5.74 -20.34
N GLU A 10 -45.35 -5.31 -19.97
CA GLU A 10 -45.54 -4.27 -18.94
C GLU A 10 -44.95 -4.69 -17.59
N LYS A 11 -45.23 -5.93 -17.15
CA LYS A 11 -44.63 -6.50 -15.93
C LYS A 11 -43.10 -6.56 -15.99
N LEU A 12 -42.52 -6.84 -17.17
CA LEU A 12 -41.07 -6.84 -17.35
C LEU A 12 -40.50 -5.42 -17.22
N PHE A 13 -41.10 -4.42 -17.87
CA PHE A 13 -40.66 -3.03 -17.75
C PHE A 13 -40.76 -2.51 -16.32
N GLN A 14 -41.85 -2.80 -15.60
CA GLN A 14 -41.99 -2.45 -14.18
C GLN A 14 -40.85 -3.04 -13.32
N ARG A 15 -40.31 -4.20 -13.70
CA ARG A 15 -39.24 -4.88 -12.95
C ARG A 15 -37.84 -4.34 -13.28
N CYS A 16 -37.54 -4.05 -14.55
CA CYS A 16 -36.17 -3.75 -14.98
C CYS A 16 -35.89 -2.29 -15.37
N LEU A 17 -36.90 -1.53 -15.84
CA LEU A 17 -36.67 -0.24 -16.50
C LEU A 17 -35.95 0.79 -15.61
N ILE A 18 -36.35 0.88 -14.33
CA ILE A 18 -35.75 1.83 -13.38
C ILE A 18 -34.37 1.33 -12.89
N LYS A 19 -34.14 0.01 -12.88
CA LYS A 19 -32.89 -0.60 -12.39
C LYS A 19 -31.78 -0.61 -13.45
N VAL A 20 -32.15 -0.62 -14.73
CA VAL A 20 -31.21 -0.79 -15.85
C VAL A 20 -31.28 0.43 -16.76
N LEU A 21 -30.28 1.31 -16.66
CA LEU A 21 -30.18 2.54 -17.45
C LEU A 21 -29.52 2.29 -18.83
N ASN A 22 -29.89 1.23 -19.54
CA ASN A 22 -29.36 0.94 -20.87
C ASN A 22 -30.17 1.66 -21.97
N ILE A 23 -29.50 2.40 -22.85
CA ILE A 23 -30.15 3.22 -23.89
C ILE A 23 -31.08 2.43 -24.82
N GLU A 24 -30.73 1.21 -25.20
CA GLU A 24 -31.54 0.38 -26.10
C GLU A 24 -32.82 -0.11 -25.43
N LEU A 25 -32.76 -0.42 -24.13
CA LEU A 25 -33.93 -0.79 -23.33
C LEU A 25 -34.94 0.37 -23.26
N TRP A 26 -34.45 1.59 -23.06
CA TRP A 26 -35.31 2.78 -22.99
C TRP A 26 -35.90 3.15 -24.35
N LYS A 27 -35.16 2.97 -25.46
CA LYS A 27 -35.72 3.08 -26.82
C LYS A 27 -36.83 2.05 -27.06
N LEU A 28 -36.62 0.80 -26.62
CA LEU A 28 -37.63 -0.25 -26.69
C LEU A 28 -38.87 0.08 -25.87
N TYR A 29 -38.70 0.70 -24.69
CA TYR A 29 -39.82 1.16 -23.85
C TYR A 29 -40.64 2.25 -24.55
N VAL A 30 -39.99 3.27 -25.12
CA VAL A 30 -40.67 4.31 -25.90
C VAL A 30 -41.44 3.69 -27.08
N ASN A 31 -40.84 2.75 -27.81
CA ASN A 31 -41.50 2.05 -28.91
C ASN A 31 -42.70 1.20 -28.44
N TYR A 32 -42.58 0.54 -27.29
CA TYR A 32 -43.71 -0.17 -26.67
C TYR A 32 -44.88 0.76 -26.34
N VAL A 33 -44.62 1.94 -25.76
CA VAL A 33 -45.66 2.92 -25.46
C VAL A 33 -46.30 3.47 -26.74
N LYS A 34 -45.49 3.74 -27.79
CA LYS A 34 -45.99 4.13 -29.12
C LYS A 34 -46.94 3.09 -29.69
N GLU A 35 -46.55 1.82 -29.71
CA GLU A 35 -47.37 0.74 -30.29
C GLU A 35 -48.64 0.49 -29.49
N THR A 36 -48.53 0.34 -28.16
CA THR A 36 -49.66 -0.11 -27.32
C THR A 36 -50.64 0.97 -26.95
N LYS A 37 -50.19 2.21 -26.78
CA LYS A 37 -51.04 3.31 -26.31
C LYS A 37 -51.56 4.19 -27.45
N SER A 38 -51.18 3.92 -28.71
CA SER A 38 -51.61 4.66 -29.90
C SER A 38 -53.14 4.76 -30.06
N ALA A 39 -53.88 3.73 -29.64
CA ALA A 39 -55.34 3.68 -29.74
C ALA A 39 -56.08 4.48 -28.63
N LEU A 40 -55.37 5.04 -27.65
CA LEU A 40 -56.00 5.78 -26.55
C LEU A 40 -56.23 7.26 -26.91
N PRO A 41 -57.36 7.87 -26.50
CA PRO A 41 -57.61 9.29 -26.74
C PRO A 41 -56.57 10.20 -26.06
N ASN A 42 -56.05 9.80 -24.89
CA ASN A 42 -54.99 10.53 -24.16
C ASN A 42 -53.57 10.10 -24.58
N TYR A 43 -53.41 9.51 -25.77
CA TYR A 43 -52.11 9.02 -26.25
C TYR A 43 -51.05 10.13 -26.26
N ARG A 44 -51.40 11.32 -26.78
CA ARG A 44 -50.46 12.45 -26.96
C ARG A 44 -49.85 12.91 -25.63
N GLU A 45 -50.65 12.95 -24.57
CA GLU A 45 -50.18 13.32 -23.23
C GLU A 45 -49.29 12.22 -22.64
N LYS A 46 -49.72 10.96 -22.74
CA LYS A 46 -48.96 9.82 -22.19
C LYS A 46 -47.62 9.61 -22.88
N ILE A 47 -47.54 9.81 -24.20
CA ILE A 47 -46.27 9.67 -24.93
C ILE A 47 -45.34 10.86 -24.64
N ALA A 48 -45.86 12.08 -24.47
CA ALA A 48 -45.05 13.23 -24.05
C ALA A 48 -44.47 13.00 -22.64
N GLN A 49 -45.29 12.55 -21.69
CA GLN A 49 -44.83 12.15 -20.35
C GLN A 49 -43.79 11.02 -20.40
N CYS A 50 -43.96 10.05 -21.31
CA CYS A 50 -42.99 8.97 -21.52
C CYS A 50 -41.63 9.50 -22.01
N TYR A 51 -41.63 10.44 -22.95
CA TYR A 51 -40.39 11.07 -23.43
C TYR A 51 -39.73 11.93 -22.35
N ASP A 52 -40.50 12.74 -21.62
CA ASP A 52 -39.96 13.55 -20.51
C ASP A 52 -39.33 12.66 -19.44
N PHE A 53 -39.99 11.56 -19.08
CA PHE A 53 -39.47 10.55 -18.14
C PHE A 53 -38.20 9.87 -18.65
N THR A 54 -38.17 9.52 -19.94
CA THR A 54 -36.99 8.90 -20.57
C THR A 54 -35.80 9.87 -20.58
N LEU A 55 -36.02 11.14 -20.96
CA LEU A 55 -34.98 12.17 -20.99
C LEU A 55 -34.47 12.53 -19.59
N ASP A 56 -35.31 12.44 -18.56
CA ASP A 56 -34.88 12.65 -17.18
C ASP A 56 -33.92 11.56 -16.67
N LYS A 57 -34.11 10.31 -17.10
CA LYS A 57 -33.29 9.16 -16.65
C LYS A 57 -32.08 8.88 -17.54
N VAL A 58 -32.24 8.86 -18.87
CA VAL A 58 -31.19 8.48 -19.83
C VAL A 58 -30.80 9.59 -20.80
N GLY A 59 -31.38 10.79 -20.66
CA GLY A 59 -31.05 11.94 -21.53
C GLY A 59 -29.60 12.42 -21.40
N MET A 60 -28.89 12.04 -20.33
CA MET A 60 -27.47 12.35 -20.12
C MET A 60 -26.51 11.37 -20.81
N ASP A 61 -27.00 10.28 -21.40
CA ASP A 61 -26.15 9.35 -22.13
C ASP A 61 -25.61 9.96 -23.43
N ILE A 62 -24.39 9.59 -23.81
CA ILE A 62 -23.74 10.05 -25.03
C ILE A 62 -24.52 9.67 -26.30
N GLN A 63 -25.21 8.52 -26.33
CA GLN A 63 -26.00 8.03 -27.48
C GLN A 63 -27.48 8.44 -27.42
N SER A 64 -27.85 9.38 -26.53
CA SER A 64 -29.24 9.81 -26.33
C SER A 64 -29.84 10.65 -27.47
N TYR A 65 -29.02 11.16 -28.41
CA TYR A 65 -29.44 12.06 -29.51
C TYR A 65 -30.72 11.59 -30.24
N SER A 66 -30.80 10.31 -30.60
CA SER A 66 -31.98 9.76 -31.28
C SER A 66 -33.29 9.94 -30.49
N ILE A 67 -33.25 9.87 -29.15
CA ILE A 67 -34.44 10.05 -28.30
C ILE A 67 -34.87 11.53 -28.30
N TRP A 68 -33.89 12.45 -28.24
CA TRP A 68 -34.15 13.88 -28.38
C TRP A 68 -34.80 14.20 -29.72
N ASN A 69 -34.24 13.68 -30.82
CA ASN A 69 -34.75 13.92 -32.16
C ASN A 69 -36.17 13.35 -32.35
N ASP A 70 -36.42 12.14 -31.88
CA ASP A 70 -37.74 11.51 -31.92
C ASP A 70 -38.79 12.30 -31.13
N TYR A 71 -38.41 12.86 -29.97
CA TYR A 71 -39.33 13.67 -29.17
C TYR A 71 -39.64 15.02 -29.85
N ILE A 72 -38.64 15.66 -30.44
CA ILE A 72 -38.81 16.91 -31.20
C ILE A 72 -39.71 16.68 -32.42
N HIS A 73 -39.47 15.63 -33.20
CA HIS A 73 -40.32 15.27 -34.32
C HIS A 73 -41.76 14.98 -33.88
N PHE A 74 -41.93 14.29 -32.75
CA PHE A 74 -43.25 14.06 -32.17
C PHE A 74 -43.97 15.39 -31.85
N LEU A 75 -43.32 16.29 -31.11
CA LEU A 75 -43.92 17.59 -30.72
C LEU A 75 -44.23 18.49 -31.92
N ARG A 76 -43.39 18.48 -32.96
CA ARG A 76 -43.64 19.25 -34.20
C ARG A 76 -44.85 18.74 -34.96
N ASN A 77 -45.08 17.43 -34.96
CA ASN A 77 -46.21 16.79 -35.65
C ASN A 77 -47.52 16.83 -34.86
N VAL A 78 -47.54 17.41 -33.65
CA VAL A 78 -48.79 17.63 -32.91
C VAL A 78 -49.60 18.70 -33.63
N GLU A 79 -50.82 18.32 -34.06
CA GLU A 79 -51.80 19.24 -34.63
C GLU A 79 -52.18 20.31 -33.61
N ALA A 80 -51.90 21.55 -33.95
CA ALA A 80 -52.27 22.73 -33.17
C ALA A 80 -53.18 23.60 -34.03
N VAL A 81 -54.43 23.75 -33.62
CA VAL A 81 -55.42 24.59 -34.33
C VAL A 81 -55.56 25.91 -33.57
N GLY A 82 -55.27 27.01 -34.25
CA GLY A 82 -55.33 28.37 -33.69
C GLY A 82 -54.00 28.86 -33.09
N SER A 83 -53.88 30.19 -33.00
CA SER A 83 -52.64 30.87 -32.62
C SER A 83 -52.15 30.54 -31.21
N TYR A 84 -53.06 30.32 -30.25
CA TYR A 84 -52.68 29.95 -28.87
C TYR A 84 -52.05 28.55 -28.80
N ALA A 85 -52.67 27.57 -29.45
CA ALA A 85 -52.17 26.19 -29.49
C ALA A 85 -50.83 26.10 -30.24
N GLU A 86 -50.66 26.89 -31.30
CA GLU A 86 -49.40 26.95 -32.05
C GLU A 86 -48.26 27.54 -31.20
N ASN A 87 -48.52 28.59 -30.43
CA ASN A 87 -47.55 29.15 -29.48
C ASN A 87 -47.18 28.18 -28.35
N GLN A 88 -48.13 27.37 -27.88
CA GLN A 88 -47.86 26.33 -26.89
C GLN A 88 -46.94 25.24 -27.47
N ARG A 89 -47.19 24.81 -28.71
CA ARG A 89 -46.31 23.88 -29.44
C ARG A 89 -44.91 24.45 -29.61
N ILE A 90 -44.79 25.71 -30.04
CA ILE A 90 -43.51 26.40 -30.17
C ILE A 90 -42.75 26.39 -28.84
N THR A 91 -43.43 26.73 -27.74
CA THR A 91 -42.84 26.77 -26.40
C THR A 91 -42.37 25.38 -25.94
N ALA A 92 -43.17 24.34 -26.18
CA ALA A 92 -42.82 22.96 -25.84
C ALA A 92 -41.59 22.48 -26.62
N VAL A 93 -41.56 22.68 -27.94
CA VAL A 93 -40.41 22.30 -28.79
C VAL A 93 -39.16 23.08 -28.39
N ARG A 94 -39.28 24.40 -28.15
CA ARG A 94 -38.17 25.25 -27.69
C ARG A 94 -37.58 24.76 -26.38
N LYS A 95 -38.42 24.37 -25.41
CA LYS A 95 -37.98 23.84 -24.12
C LYS A 95 -37.11 22.58 -24.29
N VAL A 96 -37.46 21.69 -25.20
CA VAL A 96 -36.71 20.45 -25.47
C VAL A 96 -35.38 20.75 -26.15
N TYR A 97 -35.36 21.61 -27.17
CA TYR A 97 -34.10 22.05 -27.81
C TYR A 97 -33.16 22.72 -26.81
N GLN A 98 -33.65 23.67 -26.01
CA GLN A 98 -32.82 24.37 -25.03
C GLN A 98 -32.24 23.43 -23.97
N ARG A 99 -33.00 22.41 -23.53
CA ARG A 99 -32.50 21.38 -22.60
C ARG A 99 -31.44 20.48 -23.26
N GLY A 100 -31.67 20.09 -24.52
CA GLY A 100 -30.76 19.21 -25.27
C GLY A 100 -29.42 19.88 -25.59
N VAL A 101 -29.43 21.14 -26.02
CA VAL A 101 -28.22 21.90 -26.42
C VAL A 101 -27.21 22.10 -25.29
N ILE A 102 -27.66 22.02 -24.03
CA ILE A 102 -26.80 22.11 -22.83
C ILE A 102 -26.23 20.75 -22.44
N THR A 103 -26.83 19.65 -22.91
CA THR A 103 -26.46 18.28 -22.52
C THR A 103 -25.39 17.73 -23.46
N PRO A 104 -24.19 17.36 -22.98
CA PRO A 104 -23.15 16.75 -23.82
C PRO A 104 -23.61 15.41 -24.40
N MET A 105 -23.79 15.34 -25.71
CA MET A 105 -24.20 14.14 -26.44
C MET A 105 -23.51 14.04 -27.80
N LEU A 106 -23.54 12.85 -28.41
CA LEU A 106 -23.13 12.66 -29.79
C LEU A 106 -24.06 13.48 -30.73
N ASN A 107 -23.52 14.02 -31.82
CA ASN A 107 -24.27 14.82 -32.80
C ASN A 107 -24.96 16.08 -32.22
N ILE A 108 -24.46 16.64 -31.12
CA ILE A 108 -24.96 17.92 -30.58
C ILE A 108 -24.89 19.07 -31.60
N GLU A 109 -23.95 19.03 -32.54
CA GLU A 109 -23.85 20.00 -33.63
C GLU A 109 -25.05 19.96 -34.57
N GLN A 110 -25.60 18.77 -34.83
CA GLN A 110 -26.79 18.62 -35.66
C GLN A 110 -28.01 19.19 -34.93
N LEU A 111 -28.17 18.86 -33.63
CA LEU A 111 -29.26 19.40 -32.81
C LEU A 111 -29.24 20.94 -32.77
N TRP A 112 -28.05 21.54 -32.69
CA TRP A 112 -27.88 22.99 -32.70
C TRP A 112 -28.23 23.62 -34.06
N LYS A 113 -27.82 23.01 -35.18
CA LYS A 113 -28.21 23.45 -36.52
C LYS A 113 -29.73 23.40 -36.70
N ASP A 114 -30.36 22.31 -36.27
CA ASP A 114 -31.82 22.13 -36.35
C ASP A 114 -32.56 23.15 -35.47
N TYR A 115 -32.02 23.50 -34.29
CA TYR A 115 -32.57 24.56 -33.43
C TYR A 115 -32.51 25.93 -34.09
N ILE A 116 -31.36 26.30 -34.68
CA ILE A 116 -31.22 27.59 -35.39
C ILE A 116 -32.20 27.66 -36.56
N ALA A 117 -32.28 26.60 -37.38
CA ALA A 117 -33.23 26.54 -38.49
C ALA A 117 -34.68 26.64 -38.01
N TYR A 118 -35.01 26.04 -36.85
CA TYR A 118 -36.33 26.10 -36.25
C TYR A 118 -36.70 27.51 -35.75
N GLU A 119 -35.81 28.19 -35.02
CA GLU A 119 -36.06 29.56 -34.54
C GLU A 119 -36.16 30.56 -35.70
N LEU A 120 -35.31 30.41 -36.74
CA LEU A 120 -35.39 31.22 -37.95
C LEU A 120 -36.73 31.04 -38.69
N ALA A 121 -37.25 29.81 -38.73
CA ALA A 121 -38.53 29.51 -39.38
C ALA A 121 -39.74 30.08 -38.62
N ILE A 122 -39.65 30.25 -37.30
CA ILE A 122 -40.73 30.83 -36.48
C ILE A 122 -40.70 32.36 -36.54
N ASN A 123 -39.56 32.97 -36.19
CA ASN A 123 -39.42 34.42 -36.18
C ASN A 123 -37.94 34.85 -36.38
N PRO A 124 -37.57 35.28 -37.60
CA PRO A 124 -36.22 35.74 -37.91
C PRO A 124 -35.71 36.87 -37.01
N MET A 125 -36.60 37.74 -36.52
CA MET A 125 -36.22 38.91 -35.71
C MET A 125 -35.78 38.54 -34.29
N ILE A 126 -36.37 37.48 -33.72
CA ILE A 126 -36.08 37.02 -32.35
C ILE A 126 -35.04 35.89 -32.35
N ALA A 127 -34.90 35.17 -33.46
CA ALA A 127 -34.00 34.03 -33.61
C ALA A 127 -32.55 34.37 -33.23
N GLU A 128 -32.02 35.51 -33.68
CA GLU A 128 -30.64 35.92 -33.40
C GLU A 128 -30.39 36.11 -31.90
N LYS A 129 -31.33 36.78 -31.20
CA LYS A 129 -31.25 36.98 -29.75
C LYS A 129 -31.32 35.64 -29.00
N MET A 130 -32.26 34.77 -29.36
CA MET A 130 -32.43 33.44 -28.74
C MET A 130 -31.22 32.54 -28.96
N GLN A 131 -30.55 32.67 -30.11
CA GLN A 131 -29.30 31.97 -30.40
C GLN A 131 -28.15 32.49 -29.53
N GLN A 132 -27.99 33.81 -29.42
CA GLN A 132 -26.90 34.42 -28.64
C GLN A 132 -26.99 34.05 -27.16
N GLU A 133 -28.20 34.03 -26.58
CA GLU A 133 -28.42 33.68 -25.16
C GLU A 133 -27.96 32.26 -24.81
N ARG A 134 -28.05 31.30 -25.74
CA ARG A 134 -27.67 29.88 -25.51
C ARG A 134 -26.34 29.47 -26.15
N SER A 135 -25.75 30.31 -26.99
CA SER A 135 -24.51 30.02 -27.73
C SER A 135 -23.34 29.68 -26.80
N ARG A 136 -23.20 30.39 -25.67
CA ARG A 136 -22.13 30.15 -24.69
C ARG A 136 -22.23 28.76 -24.06
N ASP A 137 -23.44 28.39 -23.62
CA ASP A 137 -23.70 27.09 -22.99
C ASP A 137 -23.51 25.95 -23.99
N TYR A 138 -23.98 26.13 -25.23
CA TYR A 138 -23.75 25.19 -26.33
C TYR A 138 -22.26 24.96 -26.60
N MET A 139 -21.45 26.03 -26.69
CA MET A 139 -20.02 25.90 -26.95
C MET A 139 -19.30 25.13 -25.83
N ASN A 140 -19.73 25.32 -24.57
CA ASN A 140 -19.23 24.56 -23.43
C ASN A 140 -19.65 23.07 -23.53
N ALA A 141 -20.93 22.81 -23.79
CA ALA A 141 -21.48 21.46 -23.93
C ALA A 141 -20.83 20.69 -25.11
N ARG A 142 -20.58 21.37 -26.24
CA ARG A 142 -19.89 20.82 -27.41
C ARG A 142 -18.43 20.45 -27.09
N ARG A 143 -17.70 21.29 -26.36
CA ARG A 143 -16.33 20.98 -25.92
C ARG A 143 -16.32 19.70 -25.08
N VAL A 144 -17.18 19.66 -24.07
CA VAL A 144 -17.30 18.50 -23.17
C VAL A 144 -17.80 17.25 -23.90
N ALA A 145 -18.66 17.38 -24.91
CA ALA A 145 -19.11 16.25 -25.72
C ALA A 145 -17.94 15.58 -26.47
N LYS A 146 -17.01 16.36 -27.01
CA LYS A 146 -15.80 15.82 -27.68
C LYS A 146 -14.85 15.15 -26.70
N GLU A 147 -14.66 15.73 -25.51
CA GLU A 147 -13.87 15.12 -24.44
C GLU A 147 -14.51 13.81 -23.95
N LEU A 148 -15.83 13.79 -23.75
CA LEU A 148 -16.61 12.61 -23.39
C LEU A 148 -16.48 11.50 -24.42
N GLU A 149 -16.52 11.83 -25.71
CA GLU A 149 -16.31 10.86 -26.79
C GLU A 149 -14.90 10.24 -26.71
N ALA A 150 -13.87 11.04 -26.44
CA ALA A 150 -12.50 10.55 -26.30
C ALA A 150 -12.34 9.64 -25.06
N CYS A 151 -12.98 9.97 -23.94
CA CYS A 151 -12.93 9.19 -22.70
C CYS A 151 -13.73 7.89 -22.78
N THR A 152 -14.83 7.88 -23.54
CA THR A 152 -15.69 6.69 -23.69
C THR A 152 -15.26 5.78 -24.84
N ARG A 153 -14.28 6.21 -25.64
CA ARG A 153 -13.73 5.41 -26.74
C ARG A 153 -13.08 4.12 -26.22
N GLY A 154 -13.58 2.99 -26.69
CA GLY A 154 -13.09 1.66 -26.29
C GLY A 154 -13.81 1.05 -25.09
N LEU A 155 -14.75 1.76 -24.45
CA LEU A 155 -15.63 1.17 -23.43
C LEU A 155 -16.69 0.28 -24.07
N ASN A 156 -16.78 -0.96 -23.59
CA ASN A 156 -17.86 -1.86 -23.98
C ASN A 156 -19.02 -1.76 -22.98
N LYS A 157 -20.04 -0.96 -23.31
CA LYS A 157 -21.26 -0.78 -22.49
C LYS A 157 -22.25 -1.96 -22.57
N ALA A 158 -22.01 -2.94 -23.44
CA ALA A 158 -22.88 -4.11 -23.63
C ALA A 158 -22.32 -5.38 -22.96
N MET A 159 -21.19 -5.26 -22.24
CA MET A 159 -20.55 -6.39 -21.58
C MET A 159 -21.44 -6.92 -20.43
N PRO A 160 -21.70 -8.23 -20.37
CA PRO A 160 -22.38 -8.83 -19.22
C PRO A 160 -21.58 -8.61 -17.95
N SER A 161 -22.27 -8.38 -16.83
CA SER A 161 -21.58 -8.30 -15.55
C SER A 161 -21.12 -9.67 -15.07
N THR A 162 -19.81 -9.84 -14.98
CA THR A 162 -19.16 -11.04 -14.47
C THR A 162 -18.31 -10.69 -13.25
N PRO A 163 -18.10 -11.63 -12.31
CA PRO A 163 -17.18 -11.41 -11.21
C PRO A 163 -15.76 -11.10 -11.71
N PRO A 164 -14.92 -10.46 -10.88
CA PRO A 164 -13.54 -10.17 -11.25
C PRO A 164 -12.81 -11.46 -11.61
N SER A 165 -12.41 -11.58 -12.87
CA SER A 165 -11.51 -12.62 -13.36
C SER A 165 -10.20 -11.95 -13.76
N ASN A 166 -9.08 -12.67 -13.68
CA ASN A 166 -7.77 -12.15 -14.10
C ASN A 166 -7.62 -12.09 -15.63
N HIS A 167 -8.73 -11.97 -16.37
CA HIS A 167 -8.71 -11.86 -17.82
C HIS A 167 -8.21 -10.46 -18.23
N PRO A 168 -7.21 -10.36 -19.12
CA PRO A 168 -6.56 -9.09 -19.45
C PRO A 168 -7.52 -8.05 -20.05
N GLU A 169 -8.52 -8.51 -20.81
CA GLU A 169 -9.54 -7.61 -21.37
C GLU A 169 -10.44 -6.99 -20.29
N GLN A 170 -10.79 -7.74 -19.25
CA GLN A 170 -11.61 -7.23 -18.14
C GLN A 170 -10.83 -6.20 -17.34
N ILE A 171 -9.54 -6.45 -17.07
CA ILE A 171 -8.66 -5.50 -16.37
C ILE A 171 -8.56 -4.19 -17.16
N LYS A 172 -8.32 -4.26 -18.48
CA LYS A 172 -8.28 -3.10 -19.35
C LYS A 172 -9.60 -2.32 -19.36
N GLN A 173 -10.74 -3.02 -19.39
CA GLN A 173 -12.06 -2.37 -19.30
C GLN A 173 -12.26 -1.68 -17.94
N VAL A 174 -11.85 -2.31 -16.83
CA VAL A 174 -11.92 -1.70 -15.49
C VAL A 174 -11.08 -0.43 -15.41
N GLU A 175 -9.88 -0.41 -15.99
CA GLU A 175 -9.04 0.78 -16.05
C GLU A 175 -9.67 1.92 -16.87
N LEU A 176 -10.27 1.60 -18.02
CA LEU A 176 -10.99 2.57 -18.84
C LEU A 176 -12.19 3.16 -18.09
N TRP A 177 -12.96 2.32 -17.37
CA TRP A 177 -14.07 2.79 -16.54
C TRP A 177 -13.60 3.70 -15.40
N LYS A 178 -12.50 3.34 -14.71
CA LYS A 178 -11.89 4.20 -13.68
C LYS A 178 -11.45 5.55 -14.23
N LYS A 179 -10.83 5.56 -15.43
CA LYS A 179 -10.45 6.81 -16.11
C LYS A 179 -11.66 7.67 -16.44
N TYR A 180 -12.75 7.07 -16.94
CA TYR A 180 -13.99 7.78 -17.23
C TYR A 180 -14.63 8.37 -15.96
N LEU A 181 -14.72 7.58 -14.87
CA LEU A 181 -15.26 8.04 -13.59
C LEU A 181 -14.42 9.18 -12.98
N ALA A 182 -13.09 9.08 -13.04
CA ALA A 182 -12.19 10.12 -12.58
C ALA A 182 -12.36 11.41 -13.40
N TRP A 183 -12.55 11.29 -14.71
CA TRP A 183 -12.84 12.44 -15.58
C TRP A 183 -14.17 13.10 -15.24
N GLU A 184 -15.27 12.36 -15.03
CA GLU A 184 -16.56 12.97 -14.65
C GLU A 184 -16.48 13.66 -13.28
N LYS A 185 -15.75 13.07 -12.31
CA LYS A 185 -15.45 13.69 -11.00
C LYS A 185 -14.65 14.99 -11.10
N SER A 186 -13.84 15.17 -12.15
CA SER A 186 -13.04 16.39 -12.37
C SER A 186 -13.87 17.62 -12.78
N ASN A 187 -15.19 17.47 -12.91
CA ASN A 187 -16.13 18.50 -13.34
C ASN A 187 -15.78 19.14 -14.71
N PRO A 188 -15.88 18.39 -15.82
CA PRO A 188 -15.54 18.89 -17.16
C PRO A 188 -16.37 20.10 -17.60
N LEU A 189 -17.63 20.17 -17.14
CA LEU A 189 -18.55 21.29 -17.43
C LEU A 189 -18.19 22.58 -16.68
N ARG A 190 -17.32 22.50 -15.67
CA ARG A 190 -16.94 23.62 -14.79
C ARG A 190 -18.17 24.34 -14.22
N THR A 191 -19.18 23.55 -13.84
CA THR A 191 -20.41 24.08 -13.24
C THR A 191 -20.23 24.28 -11.74
N GLU A 192 -20.83 25.32 -11.19
CA GLU A 192 -20.88 25.58 -9.75
C GLU A 192 -21.99 24.77 -9.05
N ASP A 193 -22.97 24.28 -9.84
CA ASP A 193 -24.07 23.47 -9.35
C ASP A 193 -23.62 22.04 -9.01
N GLN A 194 -23.47 21.81 -7.70
CA GLN A 194 -23.09 20.52 -7.15
C GLN A 194 -24.15 19.44 -7.42
N SER A 195 -25.43 19.80 -7.52
CA SER A 195 -26.50 18.84 -7.77
C SER A 195 -26.40 18.25 -9.18
N LEU A 196 -26.06 19.09 -10.16
CA LEU A 196 -25.83 18.69 -11.55
C LEU A 196 -24.61 17.78 -11.66
N LEU A 197 -23.49 18.16 -11.02
CA LEU A 197 -22.27 17.34 -10.97
C LEU A 197 -22.55 15.97 -10.35
N THR A 198 -23.27 15.95 -9.23
CA THR A 198 -23.62 14.70 -8.54
C THR A 198 -24.47 13.80 -9.42
N LYS A 199 -25.52 14.34 -10.07
CA LYS A 199 -26.38 13.58 -10.99
C LYS A 199 -25.60 12.98 -12.16
N ARG A 200 -24.66 13.74 -12.74
CA ARG A 200 -23.84 13.28 -13.87
C ARG A 200 -22.85 12.18 -13.46
N THR A 201 -22.13 12.39 -12.36
CA THR A 201 -21.20 11.39 -11.84
C THR A 201 -21.93 10.13 -11.41
N MET A 202 -23.10 10.26 -10.78
CA MET A 202 -23.94 9.10 -10.45
C MET A 202 -24.44 8.39 -11.69
N PHE A 203 -24.83 9.11 -12.74
CA PHE A 203 -25.18 8.48 -14.01
C PHE A 203 -24.01 7.65 -14.57
N ALA A 204 -22.78 8.17 -14.51
CA ALA A 204 -21.59 7.42 -14.91
C ALA A 204 -21.35 6.17 -14.05
N PHE A 205 -21.57 6.25 -12.74
CA PHE A 205 -21.54 5.09 -11.85
C PHE A 205 -22.61 4.07 -12.18
N GLU A 206 -23.86 4.49 -12.45
CA GLU A 206 -24.94 3.59 -12.83
C GLU A 206 -24.61 2.85 -14.14
N GLN A 207 -24.03 3.54 -15.14
CA GLN A 207 -23.56 2.89 -16.37
C GLN A 207 -22.45 1.87 -16.08
N CYS A 208 -21.50 2.23 -15.22
CA CYS A 208 -20.42 1.35 -14.80
C CYS A 208 -20.95 0.09 -14.10
N LEU A 209 -21.94 0.24 -13.20
CA LEU A 209 -22.56 -0.86 -12.45
C LEU A 209 -23.33 -1.86 -13.34
N LEU A 210 -23.75 -1.47 -14.55
CA LEU A 210 -24.34 -2.42 -15.51
C LEU A 210 -23.29 -3.44 -16.01
N CYS A 211 -22.05 -3.00 -16.20
CA CYS A 211 -20.95 -3.84 -16.70
C CYS A 211 -20.15 -4.46 -15.54
N LEU A 212 -19.84 -3.67 -14.51
CA LEU A 212 -18.96 -4.04 -13.40
C LEU A 212 -19.72 -4.19 -12.07
N GLY A 213 -20.99 -4.57 -12.12
CA GLY A 213 -21.85 -4.77 -10.94
C GLY A 213 -21.34 -5.79 -9.92
N HIS A 214 -20.51 -6.76 -10.33
CA HIS A 214 -19.87 -7.71 -9.40
C HIS A 214 -18.57 -7.20 -8.76
N HIS A 215 -18.18 -5.95 -9.02
CA HIS A 215 -16.99 -5.35 -8.45
C HIS A 215 -17.34 -4.52 -7.20
N PRO A 216 -16.87 -4.92 -6.00
CA PRO A 216 -17.29 -4.27 -4.75
C PRO A 216 -16.79 -2.83 -4.64
N HIS A 217 -15.61 -2.56 -5.19
CA HIS A 217 -15.00 -1.24 -5.17
C HIS A 217 -15.84 -0.19 -5.89
N VAL A 218 -16.55 -0.55 -6.97
CA VAL A 218 -17.40 0.39 -7.73
C VAL A 218 -18.60 0.84 -6.89
N TRP A 219 -19.26 -0.10 -6.21
CA TRP A 219 -20.37 0.20 -5.29
C TRP A 219 -19.91 1.10 -4.14
N TYR A 220 -18.79 0.74 -3.50
CA TYR A 220 -18.25 1.52 -2.40
C TYR A 220 -17.81 2.92 -2.84
N GLU A 221 -17.17 3.06 -3.99
CA GLU A 221 -16.72 4.34 -4.54
C GLU A 221 -17.89 5.25 -4.93
N ALA A 222 -18.97 4.69 -5.48
CA ALA A 222 -20.20 5.42 -5.76
C ALA A 222 -20.83 5.97 -4.48
N ALA A 223 -20.95 5.12 -3.45
CA ALA A 223 -21.48 5.52 -2.15
C ALA A 223 -20.59 6.57 -1.47
N LEU A 224 -19.25 6.40 -1.52
CA LEU A 224 -18.30 7.36 -0.96
C LEU A 224 -18.40 8.72 -1.66
N PHE A 225 -18.55 8.75 -2.99
CA PHE A 225 -18.74 9.99 -3.74
C PHE A 225 -20.02 10.72 -3.32
N LEU A 226 -21.12 10.00 -3.13
CA LEU A 226 -22.37 10.58 -2.61
C LEU A 226 -22.23 11.09 -1.18
N GLN A 227 -21.49 10.41 -0.31
CA GLN A 227 -21.22 10.87 1.05
C GLN A 227 -20.42 12.18 1.06
N ILE A 228 -19.38 12.26 0.23
CA ILE A 228 -18.59 13.50 0.05
C ILE A 228 -19.49 14.61 -0.48
N SER A 229 -20.30 14.33 -1.50
CA SER A 229 -21.24 15.30 -2.08
C SER A 229 -22.29 15.78 -1.09
N THR A 230 -22.79 14.89 -0.23
CA THR A 230 -23.72 15.21 0.87
C THR A 230 -23.09 16.20 1.85
N LYS A 231 -21.83 15.96 2.24
CA LYS A 231 -21.09 16.85 3.13
C LYS A 231 -20.88 18.22 2.48
N THR A 232 -20.43 18.27 1.22
CA THR A 232 -20.25 19.52 0.48
C THR A 232 -21.55 20.32 0.33
N LEU A 233 -22.70 19.67 0.10
CA LEU A 233 -23.99 20.36 0.05
C LEU A 233 -24.43 20.89 1.42
N SER A 234 -24.18 20.12 2.48
CA SER A 234 -24.43 20.57 3.85
C SER A 234 -23.59 21.80 4.20
N ASP A 235 -22.32 21.82 3.81
CA ASP A 235 -21.41 22.96 4.03
C ASP A 235 -21.85 24.22 3.26
N LYS A 236 -22.47 24.04 2.09
CA LYS A 236 -23.07 25.13 1.27
C LYS A 236 -24.44 25.59 1.78
N GLY A 237 -25.02 24.93 2.78
CA GLY A 237 -26.30 25.30 3.40
C GLY A 237 -27.55 24.67 2.77
N ASP A 238 -27.42 23.79 1.77
CA ASP A 238 -28.57 23.08 1.17
C ASP A 238 -28.87 21.77 1.91
N VAL A 239 -29.51 21.91 3.08
CA VAL A 239 -29.83 20.80 3.98
C VAL A 239 -30.85 19.83 3.37
N THR A 240 -31.77 20.32 2.52
CA THR A 240 -32.80 19.50 1.88
C THR A 240 -32.20 18.55 0.84
N ALA A 241 -31.36 19.08 -0.05
CA ALA A 241 -30.69 18.25 -1.03
C ALA A 241 -29.72 17.27 -0.36
N ALA A 242 -28.99 17.70 0.68
CA ALA A 242 -28.10 16.83 1.45
C ALA A 242 -28.84 15.65 2.10
N LYS A 243 -30.04 15.86 2.67
CA LYS A 243 -30.86 14.75 3.22
C LYS A 243 -31.28 13.75 2.13
N SER A 244 -31.69 14.25 0.97
CA SER A 244 -32.08 13.38 -0.15
C SER A 244 -30.92 12.53 -0.67
N LEU A 245 -29.71 13.11 -0.77
CA LEU A 245 -28.52 12.35 -1.16
C LEU A 245 -28.12 11.32 -0.08
N ALA A 246 -28.28 11.64 1.20
CA ALA A 246 -27.99 10.69 2.28
C ALA A 246 -28.92 9.46 2.25
N GLU A 247 -30.16 9.64 1.82
CA GLU A 247 -31.08 8.52 1.56
C GLU A 247 -30.68 7.75 0.31
N GLU A 248 -30.21 8.43 -0.74
CA GLU A 248 -29.67 7.79 -1.94
C GLU A 248 -28.43 6.93 -1.65
N VAL A 249 -27.52 7.37 -0.78
CA VAL A 249 -26.39 6.55 -0.30
C VAL A 249 -26.88 5.23 0.31
N SER A 250 -27.90 5.32 1.16
CA SER A 250 -28.50 4.15 1.81
C SER A 250 -29.09 3.19 0.76
N ASN A 251 -29.77 3.74 -0.25
CA ASN A 251 -30.34 2.99 -1.36
C ASN A 251 -29.26 2.31 -2.22
N ILE A 252 -28.12 2.94 -2.47
CA ILE A 252 -27.00 2.34 -3.20
C ILE A 252 -26.47 1.10 -2.45
N TYR A 253 -26.27 1.21 -1.14
CA TYR A 253 -25.87 0.06 -0.34
C TYR A 253 -26.95 -1.02 -0.29
N GLU A 254 -28.23 -0.66 -0.09
CA GLU A 254 -29.35 -1.62 -0.11
C GLU A 254 -29.47 -2.36 -1.45
N ARG A 255 -29.26 -1.67 -2.57
CA ARG A 255 -29.22 -2.28 -3.91
C ARG A 255 -28.04 -3.23 -4.08
N SER A 256 -26.90 -2.90 -3.48
CA SER A 256 -25.71 -3.75 -3.58
C SER A 256 -25.91 -5.09 -2.86
N ILE A 257 -26.43 -5.06 -1.62
CA ILE A 257 -26.66 -6.27 -0.80
C ILE A 257 -27.85 -7.10 -1.29
N ASN A 258 -28.89 -6.47 -1.86
CA ASN A 258 -30.04 -7.17 -2.44
C ASN A 258 -29.82 -7.63 -3.88
N GLY A 259 -28.74 -7.20 -4.50
CA GLY A 259 -28.43 -7.42 -5.91
C GLY A 259 -27.26 -8.39 -6.10
N PRO A 260 -26.26 -8.02 -6.90
CA PRO A 260 -25.18 -8.92 -7.30
C PRO A 260 -24.18 -9.25 -6.18
N MET A 261 -24.12 -8.42 -5.12
CA MET A 261 -23.11 -8.51 -4.05
C MET A 261 -23.69 -9.04 -2.74
N SER A 262 -24.72 -9.88 -2.81
CA SER A 262 -25.40 -10.44 -1.64
C SER A 262 -24.49 -11.16 -0.66
N HIS A 263 -23.40 -11.78 -1.11
CA HIS A 263 -22.47 -12.54 -0.26
C HIS A 263 -21.25 -11.74 0.21
N ASN A 264 -21.09 -10.48 -0.23
CA ASN A 264 -19.86 -9.75 0.03
C ASN A 264 -19.88 -9.02 1.36
N SER A 265 -19.08 -9.50 2.31
CA SER A 265 -18.94 -8.93 3.66
C SER A 265 -18.54 -7.45 3.69
N LEU A 266 -17.71 -6.99 2.73
CA LEU A 266 -17.17 -5.62 2.73
C LEU A 266 -18.29 -4.58 2.60
N LEU A 267 -19.28 -4.82 1.74
CA LEU A 267 -20.37 -3.87 1.53
C LEU A 267 -21.35 -3.85 2.70
N TYR A 268 -21.56 -4.99 3.38
CA TYR A 268 -22.32 -5.00 4.62
C TYR A 268 -21.64 -4.19 5.72
N PHE A 269 -20.32 -4.32 5.87
CA PHE A 269 -19.57 -3.57 6.89
C PHE A 269 -19.56 -2.08 6.58
N ALA A 270 -19.26 -1.68 5.35
CA ALA A 270 -19.31 -0.29 4.93
C ALA A 270 -20.72 0.31 5.11
N TYR A 271 -21.76 -0.48 4.84
CA TYR A 271 -23.13 -0.03 5.00
C TYR A 271 -23.53 0.14 6.48
N ALA A 272 -23.14 -0.81 7.33
CA ALA A 272 -23.37 -0.73 8.77
C ALA A 272 -22.63 0.46 9.40
N ASP A 273 -21.36 0.69 9.04
CA ASP A 273 -20.59 1.84 9.50
C ASP A 273 -21.21 3.16 9.02
N TYR A 274 -21.79 3.20 7.81
CA TYR A 274 -22.50 4.38 7.30
C TYR A 274 -23.76 4.71 8.11
N GLU A 275 -24.59 3.71 8.41
CA GLU A 275 -25.81 3.91 9.22
C GLU A 275 -25.47 4.20 10.69
N GLU A 276 -24.38 3.63 11.24
CA GLU A 276 -23.83 3.99 12.54
C GLU A 276 -23.41 5.47 12.58
N GLY A 277 -22.74 5.98 11.53
CA GLY A 277 -22.38 7.39 11.40
C GLY A 277 -23.57 8.34 11.37
N ARG A 278 -24.77 7.83 10.99
CA ARG A 278 -26.04 8.56 11.05
C ARG A 278 -26.82 8.35 12.36
N ILE A 279 -26.24 7.65 13.34
CA ILE A 279 -26.86 7.35 14.64
C ILE A 279 -28.11 6.45 14.48
N LYS A 280 -28.18 5.65 13.40
CA LYS A 280 -29.27 4.70 13.14
C LYS A 280 -28.85 3.29 13.56
N TYR A 281 -28.62 3.10 14.85
CA TYR A 281 -28.10 1.85 15.41
C TYR A 281 -29.01 0.65 15.13
N ASP A 282 -30.33 0.80 15.23
CA ASP A 282 -31.31 -0.27 14.94
C ASP A 282 -31.16 -0.82 13.51
N LYS A 283 -30.90 0.06 12.55
CA LYS A 283 -30.70 -0.32 11.15
C LYS A 283 -29.37 -1.06 10.96
N ALA A 284 -28.32 -0.65 11.66
CA ALA A 284 -27.05 -1.37 11.66
C ALA A 284 -27.19 -2.80 12.24
N HIS A 285 -27.97 -3.00 13.31
CA HIS A 285 -28.30 -4.34 13.83
C HIS A 285 -29.02 -5.22 12.80
N GLN A 286 -29.96 -4.64 12.04
CA GLN A 286 -30.67 -5.35 10.98
C GLN A 286 -29.72 -5.77 9.85
N ILE A 287 -28.79 -4.88 9.45
CA ILE A 287 -27.80 -5.15 8.40
C ILE A 287 -26.88 -6.33 8.80
N TYR A 288 -26.33 -6.30 10.01
CA TYR A 288 -25.50 -7.40 10.51
C TYR A 288 -26.29 -8.69 10.67
N THR A 289 -27.53 -8.62 11.17
CA THR A 289 -28.37 -9.82 11.33
C THR A 289 -28.69 -10.45 9.98
N LYS A 290 -29.03 -9.63 8.98
CA LYS A 290 -29.28 -10.09 7.61
C LYS A 290 -28.06 -10.77 6.98
N TYR A 291 -26.86 -10.26 7.23
CA TYR A 291 -25.62 -10.89 6.77
C TYR A 291 -25.40 -12.27 7.44
N LEU A 292 -25.65 -12.37 8.75
CA LEU A 292 -25.46 -13.61 9.53
C LEU A 292 -26.49 -14.70 9.22
N GLU A 293 -27.69 -14.32 8.76
CA GLU A 293 -28.74 -15.24 8.31
C GLU A 293 -28.40 -15.96 7.00
N GLN A 294 -27.40 -15.50 6.25
CA GLN A 294 -26.98 -16.17 5.02
C GLN A 294 -26.26 -17.48 5.34
N HIS A 295 -26.67 -18.58 4.68
CA HIS A 295 -26.20 -19.93 5.00
C HIS A 295 -24.77 -20.22 4.49
N ASP A 296 -24.40 -19.68 3.33
CA ASP A 296 -23.18 -20.03 2.58
C ASP A 296 -21.93 -19.23 2.98
N ILE A 297 -22.01 -18.42 4.03
CA ILE A 297 -20.97 -17.46 4.40
C ILE A 297 -20.31 -17.89 5.71
N ASP A 298 -19.00 -17.66 5.84
CA ASP A 298 -18.33 -17.72 7.14
C ASP A 298 -18.76 -16.53 8.02
N PRO A 299 -19.54 -16.77 9.09
CA PRO A 299 -20.05 -15.70 9.93
C PRO A 299 -18.99 -15.15 10.89
N THR A 300 -17.81 -15.77 10.99
CA THR A 300 -16.74 -15.40 11.94
C THR A 300 -16.39 -13.92 11.87
N LEU A 301 -16.02 -13.43 10.68
CA LEU A 301 -15.66 -12.03 10.50
C LEU A 301 -16.87 -11.11 10.72
N GLY A 302 -18.06 -11.55 10.33
CA GLY A 302 -19.32 -10.85 10.58
C GLY A 302 -19.58 -10.63 12.06
N TYR A 303 -19.44 -11.67 12.89
CA TYR A 303 -19.58 -11.58 14.34
C TYR A 303 -18.51 -10.72 14.98
N ILE A 304 -17.25 -10.76 14.52
CA ILE A 304 -16.18 -9.91 15.04
C ILE A 304 -16.51 -8.43 14.82
N GLN A 305 -16.93 -8.08 13.61
CA GLN A 305 -17.29 -6.68 13.31
C GLN A 305 -18.59 -6.27 14.03
N TYR A 306 -19.58 -7.15 14.08
CA TYR A 306 -20.81 -6.89 14.80
C TYR A 306 -20.58 -6.68 16.31
N MET A 307 -19.67 -7.45 16.91
CA MET A 307 -19.28 -7.27 18.31
C MET A 307 -18.53 -5.94 18.53
N ARG A 308 -17.66 -5.54 17.59
CA ARG A 308 -16.95 -4.24 17.64
C ARG A 308 -17.94 -3.08 17.56
N PHE A 309 -18.92 -3.16 16.66
CA PHE A 309 -20.03 -2.22 16.55
C PHE A 309 -20.85 -2.14 17.84
N ALA A 310 -21.36 -3.28 18.33
CA ALA A 310 -22.18 -3.33 19.54
C ALA A 310 -21.45 -2.74 20.77
N ARG A 311 -20.15 -3.01 20.90
CA ARG A 311 -19.32 -2.38 21.94
C ARG A 311 -19.20 -0.86 21.76
N ARG A 312 -18.94 -0.41 20.52
CA ARG A 312 -18.68 1.00 20.20
C ARG A 312 -19.93 1.88 20.34
N ALA A 313 -21.10 1.37 19.95
CA ALA A 313 -22.36 2.10 19.99
C ALA A 313 -23.13 1.94 21.32
N GLU A 314 -23.16 0.73 21.90
CA GLU A 314 -24.07 0.38 23.01
C GLU A 314 -23.34 -0.10 24.28
N GLY A 315 -22.01 -0.21 24.23
CA GLY A 315 -21.18 -0.64 25.34
C GLY A 315 -21.02 -2.16 25.50
N ILE A 316 -20.34 -2.57 26.58
CA ILE A 316 -19.83 -3.95 26.72
C ILE A 316 -20.95 -5.01 26.90
N LYS A 317 -22.08 -4.65 27.50
CA LYS A 317 -23.19 -5.59 27.72
C LYS A 317 -23.76 -6.10 26.40
N SER A 318 -23.94 -5.21 25.43
CA SER A 318 -24.42 -5.58 24.09
C SER A 318 -23.39 -6.45 23.35
N ALA A 319 -22.11 -6.09 23.42
CA ALA A 319 -21.03 -6.90 22.84
C ALA A 319 -21.01 -8.35 23.37
N ARG A 320 -21.23 -8.54 24.69
CA ARG A 320 -21.35 -9.88 25.31
C ARG A 320 -22.57 -10.66 24.82
N LEU A 321 -23.68 -9.98 24.49
CA LEU A 321 -24.86 -10.62 23.91
C LEU A 321 -24.57 -11.12 22.49
N VAL A 322 -23.87 -10.33 21.68
CA VAL A 322 -23.39 -10.74 20.35
C VAL A 322 -22.43 -11.94 20.46
N PHE A 323 -21.50 -11.90 21.41
CA PHE A 323 -20.59 -13.02 21.67
C PHE A 323 -21.33 -14.28 22.17
N LYS A 324 -22.42 -14.13 22.94
CA LYS A 324 -23.27 -15.27 23.29
C LYS A 324 -23.91 -15.90 22.05
N ARG A 325 -24.40 -15.07 21.11
CA ARG A 325 -24.99 -15.53 19.84
C ARG A 325 -23.96 -16.23 18.96
N SER A 326 -22.75 -15.69 18.82
CA SER A 326 -21.69 -16.30 18.00
C SER A 326 -21.24 -17.67 18.51
N ARG A 327 -21.26 -17.91 19.82
CA ARG A 327 -20.93 -19.22 20.41
C ARG A 327 -21.95 -20.31 20.07
N GLN A 328 -23.21 -19.92 19.86
CA GLN A 328 -24.30 -20.85 19.52
C GLN A 328 -24.26 -21.24 18.03
N ASP A 329 -23.60 -20.45 17.17
CA ASP A 329 -23.45 -20.77 15.76
C ASP A 329 -22.31 -21.81 15.58
N PRO A 330 -22.58 -22.99 14.99
CA PRO A 330 -21.56 -24.00 14.74
C PRO A 330 -20.56 -23.60 13.66
N ARG A 331 -20.88 -22.63 12.79
CA ARG A 331 -20.03 -22.20 11.66
C ARG A 331 -18.88 -21.28 12.08
N CYS A 332 -18.91 -20.74 13.30
CA CYS A 332 -17.91 -19.80 13.79
C CYS A 332 -16.54 -20.45 14.02
N SER A 333 -15.50 -19.79 13.51
CA SER A 333 -14.09 -20.09 13.75
C SER A 333 -13.60 -19.54 15.10
N SER A 334 -12.42 -19.99 15.49
CA SER A 334 -11.72 -19.65 16.74
C SER A 334 -11.40 -18.15 16.88
N HIS A 335 -11.27 -17.44 15.76
CA HIS A 335 -10.99 -16.00 15.71
C HIS A 335 -12.00 -15.14 16.50
N VAL A 336 -13.26 -15.56 16.63
CA VAL A 336 -14.26 -14.83 17.42
C VAL A 336 -13.89 -14.81 18.91
N PHE A 337 -13.33 -15.90 19.42
CA PHE A 337 -12.91 -16.00 20.83
C PHE A 337 -11.70 -15.11 21.10
N VAL A 338 -10.71 -15.12 20.19
CA VAL A 338 -9.54 -14.24 20.25
C VAL A 338 -9.99 -12.78 20.27
N ALA A 339 -10.84 -12.38 19.32
CA ALA A 339 -11.34 -11.01 19.24
C ALA A 339 -12.13 -10.60 20.50
N ALA A 340 -12.93 -11.50 21.07
CA ALA A 340 -13.70 -11.23 22.28
C ALA A 340 -12.81 -11.08 23.52
N ALA A 341 -11.81 -11.94 23.68
CA ALA A 341 -10.86 -11.87 24.79
C ALA A 341 -10.00 -10.60 24.72
N LEU A 342 -9.47 -10.26 23.55
CA LEU A 342 -8.73 -9.01 23.33
C LEU A 342 -9.61 -7.77 23.54
N MET A 343 -10.89 -7.84 23.15
CA MET A 343 -11.83 -6.75 23.38
C MET A 343 -12.05 -6.49 24.87
N GLU A 344 -12.27 -7.54 25.68
CA GLU A 344 -12.37 -7.40 27.13
C GLU A 344 -11.05 -6.86 27.72
N TYR A 345 -9.90 -7.44 27.35
CA TYR A 345 -8.62 -6.97 27.86
C TYR A 345 -8.33 -5.50 27.51
N TYR A 346 -8.48 -5.07 26.25
CA TYR A 346 -8.13 -3.71 25.87
C TYR A 346 -9.16 -2.67 26.34
N CYS A 347 -10.44 -3.04 26.42
CA CYS A 347 -11.53 -2.09 26.71
C CYS A 347 -11.93 -2.08 28.19
N THR A 348 -12.14 -3.25 28.81
CA THR A 348 -12.54 -3.36 30.22
C THR A 348 -11.34 -3.50 31.15
N LYS A 349 -10.13 -3.73 30.62
CA LYS A 349 -8.88 -3.95 31.38
C LYS A 349 -8.95 -5.16 32.32
N ASP A 350 -9.93 -6.05 32.14
CA ASP A 350 -10.10 -7.23 32.97
C ASP A 350 -9.37 -8.44 32.37
N LYS A 351 -8.21 -8.76 32.95
CA LYS A 351 -7.40 -9.93 32.57
C LYS A 351 -8.10 -11.25 32.87
N ASN A 352 -8.87 -11.32 33.96
CA ASN A 352 -9.51 -12.56 34.40
C ASN A 352 -10.61 -13.00 33.44
N ILE A 353 -11.39 -12.04 32.92
CA ILE A 353 -12.40 -12.34 31.90
C ILE A 353 -11.74 -12.78 30.59
N ALA A 354 -10.65 -12.10 30.17
CA ALA A 354 -9.91 -12.50 28.99
C ALA A 354 -9.37 -13.95 29.11
N PHE A 355 -8.77 -14.32 30.25
CA PHE A 355 -8.33 -15.70 30.51
C PHE A 355 -9.49 -16.70 30.45
N LYS A 356 -10.63 -16.38 31.07
CA LYS A 356 -11.82 -17.26 31.01
C LYS A 356 -12.32 -17.46 29.58
N ILE A 357 -12.25 -16.45 28.72
CA ILE A 357 -12.65 -16.57 27.31
C ILE A 357 -11.64 -17.43 26.54
N PHE A 358 -10.34 -17.23 26.78
CA PHE A 358 -9.29 -18.03 26.13
C PHE A 358 -9.33 -19.50 26.56
N ASP A 359 -9.50 -19.79 27.84
CA ASP A 359 -9.66 -21.16 28.34
C ASP A 359 -10.95 -21.82 27.82
N LEU A 360 -12.03 -21.05 27.66
CA LEU A 360 -13.26 -21.54 27.05
C LEU A 360 -13.05 -21.93 25.59
N GLY A 361 -12.37 -21.09 24.81
CA GLY A 361 -12.05 -21.40 23.41
C GLY A 361 -11.06 -22.55 23.26
N LEU A 362 -10.11 -22.70 24.20
CA LEU A 362 -9.13 -23.79 24.21
C LEU A 362 -9.81 -25.17 24.29
N LYS A 363 -10.93 -25.29 25.01
CA LYS A 363 -11.71 -26.55 25.09
C LYS A 363 -12.28 -26.97 23.73
N ARG A 364 -12.60 -26.01 22.85
CA ARG A 364 -13.26 -26.26 21.54
C ARG A 364 -12.26 -26.28 20.37
N PHE A 365 -11.19 -25.48 20.44
CA PHE A 365 -10.26 -25.24 19.32
C PHE A 365 -8.81 -25.68 19.58
N LYS A 366 -8.60 -26.68 20.46
CA LYS A 366 -7.27 -27.25 20.77
C LYS A 366 -6.48 -27.81 19.58
N HIS A 367 -7.13 -28.02 18.44
CA HIS A 367 -6.53 -28.58 17.22
C HIS A 367 -6.07 -27.51 16.22
N GLN A 368 -6.47 -26.24 16.40
CA GLN A 368 -6.15 -25.16 15.46
C GLN A 368 -4.92 -24.37 15.93
N PRO A 369 -3.81 -24.34 15.17
CA PRO A 369 -2.58 -23.67 15.59
C PRO A 369 -2.76 -22.15 15.73
N ASP A 370 -3.49 -21.50 14.82
CA ASP A 370 -3.72 -20.04 14.84
C ASP A 370 -4.29 -19.54 16.18
N TYR A 371 -5.23 -20.30 16.75
CA TYR A 371 -5.86 -19.95 18.03
C TYR A 371 -4.87 -20.02 19.19
N LEU A 372 -4.05 -21.07 19.20
CA LEU A 372 -3.05 -21.33 20.23
C LEU A 372 -1.95 -20.27 20.19
N LEU A 373 -1.48 -19.93 18.98
CA LEU A 373 -0.50 -18.87 18.75
C LEU A 373 -1.04 -17.52 19.24
N ALA A 374 -2.30 -17.19 18.93
CA ALA A 374 -2.92 -15.95 19.42
C ALA A 374 -3.06 -15.92 20.95
N TYR A 375 -3.33 -17.06 21.60
CA TYR A 375 -3.42 -17.14 23.06
C TYR A 375 -2.03 -17.02 23.72
N VAL A 376 -1.02 -17.68 23.17
CA VAL A 376 0.37 -17.56 23.61
C VAL A 376 0.85 -16.12 23.45
N GLU A 377 0.60 -15.48 22.30
CA GLU A 377 0.97 -14.08 22.07
C GLU A 377 0.33 -13.15 23.09
N PHE A 378 -0.94 -13.37 23.42
CA PHE A 378 -1.63 -12.63 24.46
C PHE A 378 -0.95 -12.76 25.84
N LEU A 379 -0.56 -13.97 26.24
CA LEU A 379 0.15 -14.21 27.51
C LEU A 379 1.56 -13.62 27.52
N THR A 380 2.28 -13.70 26.40
CA THR A 380 3.59 -13.06 26.25
C THR A 380 3.47 -11.54 26.39
N GLN A 381 2.43 -10.92 25.82
CA GLN A 381 2.15 -9.49 25.97
C GLN A 381 1.80 -9.09 27.42
N LEU A 382 1.32 -10.02 28.25
CA LEU A 382 1.06 -9.78 29.67
C LEU A 382 2.32 -9.90 30.55
N ASN A 383 3.46 -10.31 29.98
CA ASN A 383 4.73 -10.52 30.68
C ASN A 383 4.62 -11.52 31.86
N GLU A 384 3.78 -12.54 31.69
CA GLU A 384 3.57 -13.61 32.68
C GLU A 384 4.36 -14.88 32.30
N ASP A 385 5.69 -14.82 32.43
CA ASP A 385 6.60 -15.84 31.86
C ASP A 385 6.30 -17.27 32.32
N ASN A 386 5.97 -17.45 33.60
CA ASN A 386 5.66 -18.77 34.15
C ASN A 386 4.37 -19.34 33.54
N ASN A 387 3.34 -18.51 33.37
CA ASN A 387 2.06 -18.91 32.80
C ASN A 387 2.19 -19.20 31.30
N THR A 388 2.99 -18.43 30.58
CA THR A 388 3.31 -18.67 29.16
C THR A 388 4.03 -20.01 28.97
N ARG A 389 5.04 -20.32 29.81
CA ARG A 389 5.73 -21.62 29.80
C ARG A 389 4.78 -22.78 30.07
N VAL A 390 3.95 -22.66 31.12
CA VAL A 390 2.94 -23.66 31.46
C VAL A 390 1.97 -23.88 30.30
N LEU A 391 1.57 -22.81 29.60
CA LEU A 391 0.70 -22.93 28.44
C LEU A 391 1.39 -23.66 27.27
N PHE A 392 2.64 -23.30 26.93
CA PHE A 392 3.40 -24.00 25.90
C PHE A 392 3.50 -25.49 26.19
N GLU A 393 3.88 -25.86 27.42
CA GLU A 393 3.97 -27.26 27.82
C GLU A 393 2.62 -27.96 27.79
N ARG A 394 1.55 -27.30 28.23
CA ARG A 394 0.18 -27.84 28.18
C ARG A 394 -0.24 -28.13 26.75
N ILE A 395 0.02 -27.21 25.82
CA ILE A 395 -0.34 -27.35 24.41
C ILE A 395 0.44 -28.51 23.78
N LEU A 396 1.77 -28.51 23.93
CA LEU A 396 2.66 -29.49 23.28
C LEU A 396 2.55 -30.89 23.89
N SER A 397 2.19 -31.00 25.18
CA SER A 397 1.98 -32.30 25.86
C SER A 397 0.58 -32.88 25.66
N SER A 398 -0.39 -32.07 25.25
CA SER A 398 -1.79 -32.51 25.11
C SER A 398 -2.04 -33.49 23.96
N GLY A 399 -1.09 -33.66 23.04
CA GLY A 399 -1.18 -34.59 21.91
C GLY A 399 -2.30 -34.28 20.91
N SER A 400 -2.94 -33.10 21.00
CA SER A 400 -4.04 -32.71 20.11
C SER A 400 -3.60 -32.11 18.79
N LEU A 401 -2.30 -31.84 18.60
CA LEU A 401 -1.75 -31.22 17.40
C LEU A 401 -1.06 -32.27 16.52
N THR A 402 -1.22 -32.13 15.20
CA THR A 402 -0.39 -32.85 14.24
C THR A 402 1.06 -32.36 14.33
N PRO A 403 2.06 -33.21 14.05
CA PRO A 403 3.47 -32.80 14.11
C PRO A 403 3.79 -31.59 13.24
N GLU A 404 3.19 -31.49 12.05
CA GLU A 404 3.32 -30.36 11.12
C GLU A 404 2.83 -29.03 11.73
N ASN A 405 1.61 -29.01 12.28
CA ASN A 405 1.03 -27.82 12.89
C ASN A 405 1.67 -27.44 14.24
N SER A 406 2.35 -28.40 14.89
CA SER A 406 3.08 -28.13 16.13
C SER A 406 4.37 -27.34 15.90
N LEU A 407 4.91 -27.34 14.68
CA LEU A 407 6.19 -26.74 14.38
C LEU A 407 6.19 -25.22 14.57
N GLU A 408 5.12 -24.55 14.15
CA GLU A 408 4.99 -23.10 14.33
C GLU A 408 4.95 -22.72 15.82
N ILE A 409 4.31 -23.56 16.64
CA ILE A 409 4.27 -23.40 18.09
C ILE A 409 5.66 -23.61 18.71
N TRP A 410 6.43 -24.60 18.25
CA TRP A 410 7.82 -24.80 18.67
C TRP A 410 8.72 -23.63 18.30
N ASN A 411 8.54 -23.04 17.11
CA ASN A 411 9.30 -21.86 16.69
C ASN A 411 9.01 -20.66 17.59
N ARG A 412 7.73 -20.40 17.88
CA ARG A 412 7.36 -19.35 18.85
C ARG A 412 7.84 -19.65 20.27
N PHE A 413 7.89 -20.91 20.68
CA PHE A 413 8.43 -21.29 21.99
C PHE A 413 9.94 -21.03 22.09
N LEU A 414 10.67 -21.31 21.01
CA LEU A 414 12.10 -21.00 20.91
C LEU A 414 12.34 -19.49 20.92
N GLU A 415 11.58 -18.70 20.16
CA GLU A 415 11.63 -17.22 20.20
C GLU A 415 11.37 -16.69 21.63
N PHE A 416 10.41 -17.29 22.33
CA PHE A 416 10.08 -16.92 23.70
C PHE A 416 11.23 -17.24 24.67
N GLU A 417 11.78 -18.46 24.68
CA GLU A 417 12.91 -18.79 25.57
C GLU A 417 14.20 -18.06 25.19
N SER A 418 14.40 -17.74 23.90
CA SER A 418 15.55 -16.92 23.48
C SER A 418 15.47 -15.48 23.98
N SER A 419 14.28 -14.95 24.25
CA SER A 419 14.10 -13.57 24.73
C SER A 419 14.14 -13.44 26.24
N ILE A 420 13.61 -14.43 26.98
CA ILE A 420 13.42 -14.35 28.45
C ILE A 420 14.23 -15.42 29.21
N GLY A 421 14.51 -16.55 28.57
CA GLY A 421 15.15 -17.71 29.18
C GLY A 421 16.68 -17.64 29.25
N ASP A 422 17.26 -18.72 29.75
CA ASP A 422 18.69 -18.98 29.76
C ASP A 422 19.11 -19.89 28.59
N LEU A 423 20.39 -19.90 28.25
CA LEU A 423 20.88 -20.76 27.15
C LEU A 423 20.55 -22.24 27.39
N SER A 424 20.48 -22.70 28.65
CA SER A 424 20.16 -24.09 28.96
C SER A 424 18.71 -24.46 28.64
N SER A 425 17.74 -23.56 28.86
CA SER A 425 16.34 -23.78 28.48
C SER A 425 16.17 -23.77 26.97
N VAL A 426 16.79 -22.81 26.26
CA VAL A 426 16.78 -22.75 24.79
C VAL A 426 17.26 -24.08 24.17
N VAL A 427 18.40 -24.60 24.64
CA VAL A 427 18.94 -25.88 24.14
C VAL A 427 18.03 -27.07 24.46
N LYS A 428 17.32 -27.06 25.60
CA LYS A 428 16.35 -28.12 25.93
C LYS A 428 15.13 -28.09 25.00
N VAL A 429 14.61 -26.90 24.70
CA VAL A 429 13.50 -26.72 23.76
C VAL A 429 13.90 -27.14 22.35
N GLU A 430 15.08 -26.73 21.90
CA GLU A 430 15.63 -27.08 20.60
C GLU A 430 15.80 -28.60 20.44
N LYS A 431 16.35 -29.30 21.45
CA LYS A 431 16.46 -30.77 21.42
C LYS A 431 15.09 -31.45 21.28
N ARG A 432 14.05 -30.92 21.95
CA ARG A 432 12.68 -31.46 21.84
C ARG A 432 12.06 -31.14 20.49
N ARG A 433 12.27 -29.94 19.94
CA ARG A 433 11.84 -29.54 18.59
C ARG A 433 12.49 -30.45 17.54
N ASN A 434 13.79 -30.69 17.63
CA ASN A 434 14.52 -31.55 16.71
C ASN A 434 13.99 -32.99 16.75
N ALA A 435 13.69 -33.54 17.93
CA ALA A 435 13.07 -34.88 18.03
C ALA A 435 11.67 -34.99 17.39
N VAL A 436 10.94 -33.87 17.22
CA VAL A 436 9.67 -33.84 16.48
C VAL A 436 9.92 -33.71 14.97
N LEU A 437 10.93 -32.93 14.59
CA LEU A 437 11.39 -32.77 13.20
C LEU A 437 11.99 -34.06 12.62
N ASP A 438 12.76 -34.81 13.41
CA ASP A 438 13.34 -36.09 13.00
C ASP A 438 12.24 -37.11 12.64
N LYS A 439 11.08 -37.03 13.31
CA LYS A 439 9.91 -37.88 13.00
C LYS A 439 9.26 -37.53 11.66
N LEU A 440 9.43 -36.30 11.18
CA LEU A 440 8.93 -35.87 9.88
C LEU A 440 9.84 -36.31 8.72
N LYS A 441 11.02 -36.92 8.99
CA LYS A 441 11.96 -37.49 8.01
C LYS A 441 12.48 -36.56 6.90
N GLU A 442 12.10 -35.28 6.89
CA GLU A 442 12.44 -34.34 5.81
C GLU A 442 13.69 -33.47 6.10
N LEU A 443 14.35 -33.63 7.26
CA LEU A 443 15.41 -32.73 7.74
C LEU A 443 16.70 -33.40 8.27
N GLU A 444 16.91 -34.69 8.01
CA GLU A 444 18.19 -35.33 8.35
C GLU A 444 19.36 -34.59 7.66
N GLY A 445 20.29 -34.03 8.45
CA GLY A 445 21.49 -33.32 7.96
C GLY A 445 21.41 -31.78 7.91
N LYS A 446 20.29 -31.15 8.31
CA LYS A 446 20.10 -29.67 8.29
C LYS A 446 20.21 -29.00 9.66
N GLU A 447 21.02 -29.55 10.57
CA GLU A 447 21.21 -29.03 11.93
C GLU A 447 21.74 -27.59 11.95
N THR A 448 22.69 -27.28 11.06
CA THR A 448 23.27 -25.93 10.93
C THR A 448 22.23 -24.92 10.45
N ALA A 449 21.27 -25.33 9.62
CA ALA A 449 20.18 -24.46 9.17
C ALA A 449 19.19 -24.18 10.31
N LEU A 450 18.86 -25.17 11.13
CA LEU A 450 17.99 -25.00 12.30
C LEU A 450 18.61 -24.09 13.37
N LEU A 451 19.94 -24.11 13.49
CA LEU A 451 20.68 -23.22 14.40
C LEU A 451 20.51 -21.73 14.05
N ILE A 452 20.27 -21.41 12.77
CA ILE A 452 20.08 -20.04 12.29
C ILE A 452 18.85 -19.40 12.95
N ASP A 453 17.79 -20.18 13.21
CA ASP A 453 16.57 -19.71 13.88
C ASP A 453 16.84 -19.15 15.28
N ARG A 454 17.86 -19.66 15.98
CA ARG A 454 18.23 -19.20 17.33
C ARG A 454 18.74 -17.76 17.34
N TYR A 455 19.50 -17.39 16.32
CA TYR A 455 20.16 -16.07 16.23
C TYR A 455 19.41 -15.11 15.33
N ARG A 456 18.34 -15.58 14.67
CA ARG A 456 17.50 -14.76 13.83
C ARG A 456 16.74 -13.74 14.68
N PHE A 457 16.69 -12.50 14.20
CA PHE A 457 15.86 -11.46 14.80
C PHE A 457 15.12 -10.69 13.71
N GLY A 458 13.79 -10.78 13.69
CA GLY A 458 12.97 -10.16 12.64
C GLY A 458 13.36 -10.64 11.24
N THR A 459 13.93 -9.74 10.43
CA THR A 459 14.42 -10.02 9.07
C THR A 459 15.94 -10.19 8.99
N LEU A 460 16.66 -10.10 10.12
CA LEU A 460 18.12 -10.22 10.17
C LEU A 460 18.52 -11.67 10.38
N PHE A 461 19.52 -12.10 9.58
CA PHE A 461 20.10 -13.42 9.65
C PHE A 461 21.61 -13.31 9.92
N PRO A 462 22.19 -14.29 10.64
CA PRO A 462 23.63 -14.32 10.92
C PRO A 462 24.50 -14.66 9.70
N CYS A 463 23.91 -14.98 8.54
CA CYS A 463 24.61 -15.43 7.34
C CYS A 463 24.18 -14.63 6.10
N SER A 464 25.02 -14.62 5.06
CA SER A 464 24.66 -14.02 3.78
C SER A 464 23.57 -14.82 3.08
N THR A 465 22.83 -14.21 2.15
CA THR A 465 21.77 -14.90 1.39
C THR A 465 22.30 -16.08 0.57
N ALA A 466 23.56 -16.01 0.13
CA ALA A 466 24.24 -17.10 -0.56
C ALA A 466 24.53 -18.29 0.38
N ASP A 467 25.00 -18.02 1.60
CA ASP A 467 25.27 -19.04 2.62
C ASP A 467 23.96 -19.70 3.09
N LEU A 468 22.90 -18.94 3.29
CA LEU A 468 21.57 -19.46 3.65
C LEU A 468 21.02 -20.42 2.60
N ARG A 469 21.27 -20.14 1.31
CA ARG A 469 20.88 -21.02 0.21
C ARG A 469 21.72 -22.30 0.19
N ALA A 470 23.03 -22.19 0.39
CA ALA A 470 23.92 -23.35 0.46
C ALA A 470 23.60 -24.26 1.66
N LEU A 471 23.18 -23.68 2.79
CA LEU A 471 22.76 -24.41 3.99
C LEU A 471 21.35 -25.01 3.86
N GLY A 472 20.63 -24.76 2.76
CA GLY A 472 19.27 -25.26 2.55
C GLY A 472 18.24 -24.65 3.50
N TYR A 473 18.51 -23.48 4.09
CA TYR A 473 17.64 -22.84 5.09
C TYR A 473 16.26 -22.51 4.53
N TYR A 474 16.17 -22.14 3.24
CA TYR A 474 14.88 -21.80 2.60
C TYR A 474 13.92 -22.99 2.55
N GLU A 475 14.41 -24.21 2.32
CA GLU A 475 13.59 -25.43 2.32
C GLU A 475 13.03 -25.73 3.73
N VAL A 476 13.85 -25.49 4.77
CA VAL A 476 13.42 -25.59 6.18
C VAL A 476 12.38 -24.52 6.53
N ALA A 477 12.56 -23.33 5.97
CA ALA A 477 11.71 -22.18 6.24
C ALA A 477 10.34 -22.25 5.50
N GLU A 478 10.28 -22.95 4.36
CA GLU A 478 9.04 -23.29 3.65
C GLU A 478 8.20 -24.32 4.43
N LEU A 479 8.85 -25.37 4.95
CA LEU A 479 8.21 -26.40 5.79
C LEU A 479 7.60 -25.84 7.07
N SER A 480 8.20 -24.78 7.61
CA SER A 480 7.73 -24.12 8.83
C SER A 480 6.61 -23.11 8.63
N SER A 481 6.11 -22.94 7.40
CA SER A 481 5.10 -21.93 7.05
C SER A 481 5.38 -20.52 7.57
N SER A 482 6.65 -20.19 7.88
CA SER A 482 6.99 -18.89 8.45
C SER A 482 6.70 -17.78 7.44
N GLN A 483 5.78 -16.87 7.79
CA GLN A 483 5.41 -15.73 6.93
C GLN A 483 6.61 -14.86 6.55
N SER A 484 7.63 -14.81 7.40
CA SER A 484 8.90 -14.14 7.13
C SER A 484 9.69 -14.78 5.98
N ALA A 485 9.75 -16.11 5.89
CA ALA A 485 10.48 -16.77 4.81
C ALA A 485 9.76 -16.65 3.47
N LYS A 486 8.43 -16.72 3.48
CA LYS A 486 7.58 -16.44 2.30
C LYS A 486 7.79 -15.01 1.80
N ASN A 487 7.89 -14.03 2.70
CA ASN A 487 8.17 -12.63 2.33
C ASN A 487 9.57 -12.41 1.74
N LEU A 488 10.59 -13.15 2.21
CA LEU A 488 11.94 -13.12 1.64
C LEU A 488 12.00 -13.78 0.25
N LEU A 489 11.32 -14.92 0.07
CA LEU A 489 11.20 -15.60 -1.22
C LEU A 489 10.45 -14.73 -2.25
N ALA A 490 9.37 -14.07 -1.83
CA ALA A 490 8.64 -13.12 -2.67
C ALA A 490 9.50 -11.91 -3.09
N ARG A 491 10.32 -11.39 -2.15
CA ARG A 491 11.25 -10.29 -2.43
C ARG A 491 12.41 -10.72 -3.34
N GLU A 492 12.84 -11.98 -3.26
CA GLU A 492 13.80 -12.56 -4.21
C GLU A 492 13.18 -12.79 -5.59
N GLU A 493 11.92 -13.20 -5.70
CA GLU A 493 11.21 -13.30 -6.98
C GLU A 493 11.01 -11.93 -7.64
N GLU A 494 10.72 -10.87 -6.88
CA GLU A 494 10.68 -9.50 -7.38
C GLU A 494 12.05 -9.04 -7.87
N ASN A 495 13.12 -9.30 -7.11
CA ASN A 495 14.50 -9.02 -7.55
C ASN A 495 14.89 -9.84 -8.78
N ARG A 496 14.41 -11.08 -8.91
CA ARG A 496 14.64 -11.93 -10.08
C ARG A 496 13.95 -11.35 -11.31
N LYS A 497 12.68 -10.92 -11.20
CA LYS A 497 11.92 -10.28 -12.29
C LYS A 497 12.56 -8.96 -12.72
N GLN A 498 13.00 -8.12 -11.79
CA GLN A 498 13.74 -6.89 -12.10
C GLN A 498 15.08 -7.16 -12.81
N ASN A 499 15.79 -8.23 -12.43
CA ASN A 499 17.02 -8.63 -13.12
C ASN A 499 16.77 -9.34 -14.47
N THR A 500 15.56 -9.84 -14.74
CA THR A 500 15.26 -10.49 -16.04
C THR A 500 14.85 -9.47 -17.10
N GLU A 501 14.23 -8.35 -16.72
CA GLU A 501 13.87 -7.26 -17.65
C GLU A 501 15.05 -6.33 -17.99
N ALA A 502 16.11 -6.32 -17.18
CA ALA A 502 17.30 -5.51 -17.42
C ALA A 502 18.44 -6.26 -18.16
N ALA A 503 18.28 -7.55 -18.44
CA ALA A 503 19.30 -8.37 -19.09
C ALA A 503 19.11 -8.41 -20.62
N ASP A 504 19.08 -7.23 -21.25
CA ASP A 504 19.46 -7.12 -22.66
C ASP A 504 20.99 -7.26 -22.72
N VAL A 505 21.45 -8.33 -23.35
CA VAL A 505 22.83 -8.81 -23.29
C VAL A 505 23.74 -7.89 -24.13
N THR A 506 24.18 -6.78 -23.54
CA THR A 506 25.50 -6.21 -23.85
C THR A 506 26.49 -6.71 -22.81
N MET A 507 27.00 -7.92 -23.04
CA MET A 507 28.13 -8.43 -22.27
C MET A 507 29.36 -7.59 -22.62
N TYR A 508 29.67 -6.59 -21.80
CA TYR A 508 30.92 -5.84 -21.92
C TYR A 508 32.09 -6.82 -21.74
N LYS A 509 32.81 -7.10 -22.82
CA LYS A 509 34.02 -7.92 -22.78
C LYS A 509 35.18 -7.01 -22.32
N PRO A 510 35.89 -7.32 -21.22
CA PRO A 510 37.05 -6.54 -20.83
C PRO A 510 38.14 -6.64 -21.89
N ASP A 511 38.81 -5.53 -22.18
CA ASP A 511 39.97 -5.51 -23.08
C ASP A 511 41.18 -6.17 -22.39
N PHE A 512 41.48 -7.40 -22.79
CA PHE A 512 42.56 -8.20 -22.22
C PHE A 512 43.96 -7.69 -22.59
N SER A 513 44.08 -6.73 -23.52
CA SER A 513 45.38 -6.18 -23.93
C SER A 513 46.01 -5.27 -22.87
N GLN A 514 45.21 -4.73 -21.94
CA GLN A 514 45.67 -3.86 -20.85
C GLN A 514 45.70 -4.54 -19.48
N MET A 515 45.39 -5.84 -19.40
CA MET A 515 45.36 -6.56 -18.12
C MET A 515 46.72 -7.15 -17.77
N VAL A 516 47.27 -6.76 -16.61
CA VAL A 516 48.42 -7.44 -15.99
C VAL A 516 47.91 -8.73 -15.31
N PRO A 517 48.62 -9.87 -15.39
CA PRO A 517 48.15 -11.11 -14.80
C PRO A 517 47.91 -10.97 -13.30
N PHE A 518 46.64 -11.01 -12.89
CA PHE A 518 46.26 -11.08 -11.48
C PHE A 518 46.68 -12.44 -10.92
N LYS A 519 47.75 -12.46 -10.11
CA LYS A 519 48.17 -13.64 -9.33
C LYS A 519 47.75 -13.42 -7.87
N PRO A 520 46.60 -13.93 -7.43
CA PRO A 520 46.25 -13.88 -6.02
C PRO A 520 47.21 -14.79 -5.24
N LYS A 521 48.12 -14.17 -4.47
CA LYS A 521 48.87 -14.89 -3.44
C LYS A 521 48.02 -14.91 -2.18
N ILE A 522 47.62 -16.11 -1.76
CA ILE A 522 46.83 -16.33 -0.52
C ILE A 522 47.68 -16.09 0.74
N GLN A 523 49.01 -16.11 0.63
CA GLN A 523 49.92 -15.78 1.72
C GLN A 523 50.84 -14.61 1.32
N TRP A 524 50.76 -13.54 2.09
CA TRP A 524 51.59 -12.35 1.97
C TRP A 524 52.91 -12.57 2.72
N THR A 525 54.03 -12.38 2.04
CA THR A 525 55.35 -12.36 2.71
C THR A 525 55.53 -11.03 3.43
N PRO A 526 55.94 -11.02 4.72
CA PRO A 526 56.23 -9.78 5.45
C PRO A 526 57.22 -8.91 4.66
N GLY A 527 56.79 -7.70 4.27
CA GLY A 527 57.58 -6.76 3.47
C GLY A 527 57.01 -6.37 2.09
N GLU A 528 55.89 -6.92 1.62
CA GLU A 528 55.23 -6.44 0.38
C GLU A 528 54.29 -5.24 0.66
N HIS A 529 54.30 -4.20 -0.19
CA HIS A 529 53.42 -3.01 -0.03
C HIS A 529 52.00 -3.34 -0.50
N ILE A 530 50.99 -3.09 0.34
CA ILE A 530 49.58 -3.37 0.03
C ILE A 530 48.97 -2.17 -0.69
N ALA A 531 48.44 -2.36 -1.90
CA ALA A 531 47.58 -1.41 -2.59
C ALA A 531 46.33 -2.14 -3.12
N PRO A 532 45.17 -1.48 -3.27
CA PRO A 532 43.97 -2.12 -3.81
C PRO A 532 44.24 -2.58 -5.25
N GLY A 533 44.32 -3.90 -5.46
CA GLY A 533 44.61 -4.52 -6.77
C GLY A 533 45.85 -5.43 -6.83
N GLY A 534 46.67 -5.50 -5.78
CA GLY A 534 47.81 -6.42 -5.68
C GLY A 534 49.07 -5.78 -5.08
N GLY A 535 50.00 -6.61 -4.60
CA GLY A 535 51.23 -6.16 -3.96
C GLY A 535 52.31 -5.75 -4.96
N PHE A 536 52.94 -4.60 -4.75
CA PHE A 536 54.13 -4.19 -5.49
C PHE A 536 55.40 -4.69 -4.78
N PRO A 537 56.34 -5.37 -5.47
CA PRO A 537 57.60 -5.76 -4.86
C PRO A 537 58.43 -4.50 -4.55
N LEU A 538 58.91 -4.40 -3.31
CA LEU A 538 59.87 -3.35 -2.93
C LEU A 538 61.16 -3.47 -3.78
N PRO A 539 61.88 -2.37 -4.02
CA PRO A 539 63.23 -2.44 -4.60
C PRO A 539 64.10 -3.45 -3.84
N PRO A 540 64.96 -4.24 -4.52
CA PRO A 540 65.66 -5.37 -3.91
C PRO A 540 66.41 -5.04 -2.61
N ALA A 541 67.03 -3.86 -2.53
CA ALA A 541 67.72 -3.38 -1.33
C ALA A 541 66.76 -3.13 -0.14
N ALA A 542 65.58 -2.58 -0.40
CA ALA A 542 64.55 -2.34 0.62
C ALA A 542 63.88 -3.65 1.06
N SER A 543 63.70 -4.60 0.14
CA SER A 543 63.19 -5.94 0.46
C SER A 543 64.15 -6.71 1.38
N GLN A 544 65.46 -6.62 1.14
CA GLN A 544 66.46 -7.25 2.01
C GLN A 544 66.46 -6.64 3.42
N LEU A 545 66.37 -5.30 3.52
CA LEU A 545 66.27 -4.61 4.79
C LEU A 545 64.99 -5.00 5.56
N CYS A 546 63.84 -4.99 4.89
CA CYS A 546 62.56 -5.37 5.51
C CYS A 546 62.56 -6.84 5.95
N GLY A 547 63.23 -7.74 5.22
CA GLY A 547 63.40 -9.14 5.62
C GLY A 547 64.29 -9.33 6.86
N MET A 548 65.15 -8.36 7.18
CA MET A 548 65.98 -8.37 8.40
C MET A 548 65.28 -7.72 9.60
N LEU A 549 64.20 -6.96 9.38
CA LEU A 549 63.46 -6.28 10.44
C LEU A 549 62.35 -7.18 11.01
N PRO A 550 62.05 -7.08 12.33
CA PRO A 550 60.94 -7.80 12.91
C PRO A 550 59.60 -7.34 12.30
N PRO A 551 58.56 -8.20 12.30
CA PRO A 551 57.26 -7.86 11.74
C PRO A 551 56.69 -6.54 12.32
N PRO A 552 55.97 -5.73 11.52
CA PRO A 552 55.50 -4.40 11.96
C PRO A 552 54.64 -4.42 13.23
N HIS A 553 53.87 -5.50 13.45
CA HIS A 553 53.04 -5.70 14.63
C HIS A 553 53.86 -5.86 15.92
N CYS A 554 55.17 -6.10 15.85
CA CYS A 554 56.05 -6.18 17.02
C CYS A 554 56.59 -4.80 17.44
N PHE A 555 56.43 -3.75 16.63
CA PHE A 555 56.87 -2.40 16.99
C PHE A 555 55.72 -1.63 17.64
N HIS A 556 55.86 -1.37 18.94
CA HIS A 556 54.91 -0.56 19.71
C HIS A 556 55.55 0.76 20.16
N GLY A 557 56.55 1.26 19.43
CA GLY A 557 57.29 2.49 19.76
C GLY A 557 56.60 3.77 19.25
N PRO A 558 57.18 4.95 19.51
CA PRO A 558 56.64 6.21 19.00
C PRO A 558 56.71 6.22 17.47
N PHE A 559 55.57 6.40 16.83
CA PHE A 559 55.49 6.54 15.38
C PHE A 559 56.02 7.92 14.98
N VAL A 560 56.98 7.95 14.06
CA VAL A 560 57.49 9.20 13.51
C VAL A 560 56.45 9.72 12.52
N VAL A 561 56.17 11.03 12.53
CA VAL A 561 55.32 11.66 11.52
C VAL A 561 56.03 11.49 10.17
N VAL A 562 55.41 10.74 9.27
CA VAL A 562 56.07 10.25 8.05
C VAL A 562 56.31 11.39 7.06
N ASP A 563 55.39 12.36 6.96
CA ASP A 563 55.45 13.41 5.95
C ASP A 563 56.70 14.31 6.07
N PRO A 564 57.07 14.84 7.26
CA PRO A 564 58.29 15.63 7.42
C PRO A 564 59.58 14.84 7.15
N VAL A 565 59.59 13.53 7.44
CA VAL A 565 60.75 12.66 7.16
C VAL A 565 60.88 12.42 5.67
N MET A 566 59.78 12.16 4.98
CA MET A 566 59.77 12.00 3.53
C MET A 566 60.17 13.29 2.82
N GLU A 567 59.76 14.44 3.35
CA GLU A 567 60.16 15.75 2.84
C GLU A 567 61.67 16.00 3.05
N LEU A 568 62.23 15.61 4.20
CA LEU A 568 63.67 15.66 4.46
C LEU A 568 64.45 14.75 3.50
N ILE A 569 64.00 13.51 3.31
CA ILE A 569 64.61 12.53 2.39
C ILE A 569 64.60 13.04 0.95
N LYS A 570 63.51 13.69 0.53
CA LYS A 570 63.38 14.25 -0.82
C LYS A 570 64.39 15.36 -1.12
N HIS A 571 64.82 16.11 -0.11
CA HIS A 571 65.77 17.22 -0.24
C HIS A 571 67.21 16.85 0.17
N LEU A 572 67.46 15.60 0.58
CA LEU A 572 68.79 15.10 0.89
C LEU A 572 69.55 14.79 -0.40
N ASN A 573 70.60 15.57 -0.67
CA ASN A 573 71.46 15.37 -1.83
C ASN A 573 72.53 14.31 -1.49
N ILE A 574 72.31 13.07 -1.92
CA ILE A 574 73.24 11.96 -1.66
C ILE A 574 74.31 12.00 -2.75
N SER A 575 75.58 12.21 -2.38
CA SER A 575 76.70 12.13 -3.32
C SER A 575 76.88 10.68 -3.80
N GLU A 576 76.91 10.46 -5.12
CA GLU A 576 76.94 9.13 -5.77
C GLU A 576 78.23 8.32 -5.53
N THR A 577 79.20 8.85 -4.80
CA THR A 577 80.41 8.13 -4.39
C THR A 577 80.38 7.79 -2.90
N SER A 578 79.75 6.68 -2.57
CA SER A 578 80.00 5.98 -1.31
C SER A 578 80.18 4.49 -1.59
N SER A 579 81.43 4.05 -1.47
CA SER A 579 81.84 2.65 -1.48
C SER A 579 81.07 1.86 -0.42
N LEU A 580 80.76 0.59 -0.71
CA LEU A 580 80.11 -0.35 0.21
C LEU A 580 80.81 -0.30 1.58
N LEU A 581 80.10 0.18 2.59
CA LEU A 581 80.60 0.28 3.96
C LEU A 581 80.89 -1.12 4.51
N ALA A 582 82.17 -1.49 4.56
CA ALA A 582 82.62 -2.64 5.34
C ALA A 582 82.37 -2.35 6.83
N ASN A 583 81.89 -3.36 7.57
CA ASN A 583 81.69 -3.27 9.01
C ASN A 583 83.03 -3.21 9.74
N THR A 584 83.58 -2.02 9.92
CA THR A 584 84.65 -1.73 10.86
C THR A 584 84.22 -0.63 11.83
N THR A 585 84.79 -0.67 13.04
CA THR A 585 84.39 0.11 14.23
C THR A 585 84.63 1.62 14.14
N ASP A 586 85.18 2.13 13.03
CA ASP A 586 85.50 3.56 12.85
C ASP A 586 84.42 4.39 12.14
N ASN A 587 83.23 3.84 11.92
CA ASN A 587 82.11 4.55 11.28
C ASN A 587 81.40 5.60 12.17
N ALA A 588 81.91 5.88 13.38
CA ALA A 588 81.32 6.84 14.31
C ALA A 588 81.44 8.31 13.86
N LYS A 589 82.30 8.64 12.89
CA LYS A 589 82.50 10.03 12.41
C LYS A 589 81.58 10.44 11.24
N LEU A 590 80.77 9.52 10.71
CA LEU A 590 79.84 9.80 9.59
C LEU A 590 78.62 10.67 10.00
N PHE A 591 78.26 10.69 11.28
CA PHE A 591 77.14 11.50 11.79
C PHE A 591 77.51 12.95 12.10
N ASP A 592 78.80 13.31 12.11
CA ASP A 592 79.21 14.72 12.26
C ASP A 592 78.91 15.55 11.00
N MET A 593 78.82 14.91 9.84
CA MET A 593 78.49 15.55 8.55
C MET A 593 76.99 15.86 8.40
N ALA A 594 76.13 15.30 9.25
CA ALA A 594 74.68 15.58 9.28
C ALA A 594 74.32 16.85 10.07
N ARG A 595 75.29 17.52 10.72
CA ARG A 595 75.06 18.80 11.43
C ARG A 595 74.83 20.01 10.51
N SER A 596 75.01 19.87 9.20
CA SER A 596 74.95 20.99 8.24
C SER A 596 73.56 21.25 7.63
N VAL A 597 72.54 20.43 7.91
CA VAL A 597 71.17 20.68 7.44
C VAL A 597 70.34 21.34 8.55
N HIS A 598 70.58 22.65 8.77
CA HIS A 598 69.71 23.49 9.57
C HIS A 598 68.42 23.80 8.77
N TRP A 599 67.34 23.06 9.03
CA TRP A 599 66.02 23.42 8.49
C TRP A 599 65.18 24.10 9.57
N LEU A 600 65.07 25.43 9.47
CA LEU A 600 64.08 26.26 10.16
C LEU A 600 62.86 26.37 9.22
N PRO A 601 61.66 25.92 9.62
CA PRO A 601 60.45 26.13 8.81
C PRO A 601 60.15 27.63 8.69
N LYS A 602 60.30 28.17 7.49
CA LYS A 602 59.75 29.48 7.12
C LYS A 602 58.28 29.30 6.79
N ASP A 603 57.44 29.42 7.82
CA ASP A 603 56.11 30.04 7.75
C ASP A 603 55.60 30.21 9.18
N ALA A 604 56.19 31.20 9.85
CA ALA A 604 55.67 31.80 11.06
C ALA A 604 55.34 33.26 10.75
N GLY A 605 54.05 33.54 10.56
CA GLY A 605 53.45 34.87 10.64
C GLY A 605 52.28 34.81 11.63
N VAL A 606 52.52 35.12 12.92
CA VAL A 606 52.09 36.38 13.62
C VAL A 606 50.58 36.34 13.96
N ASP A 607 50.09 36.35 15.22
CA ASP A 607 50.46 37.18 16.37
C ASP A 607 50.13 36.57 17.76
N ARG A 608 50.81 37.10 18.78
CA ARG A 608 50.94 36.74 20.23
C ARG A 608 49.63 36.85 21.09
N PRO A 609 49.58 36.59 22.44
CA PRO A 609 50.66 36.34 23.44
C PRO A 609 50.42 35.25 24.52
N GLN A 610 51.52 34.86 25.19
CA GLN A 610 51.55 34.15 26.47
C GLN A 610 50.89 34.98 27.60
N LYS A 611 50.05 34.34 28.43
CA LYS A 611 49.74 34.83 29.79
C LYS A 611 49.77 33.70 30.83
N LYS A 612 50.30 34.10 31.98
CA LYS A 612 50.70 33.33 33.16
C LYS A 612 49.53 32.61 33.85
N ARG A 613 49.90 31.52 34.53
CA ARG A 613 49.17 30.84 35.62
C ARG A 613 48.59 31.83 36.64
N GLY A 614 47.37 31.55 37.08
CA GLY A 614 46.76 32.04 38.32
C GLY A 614 45.84 30.97 38.90
N MET A 615 46.09 30.60 40.15
CA MET A 615 45.22 29.80 41.04
C MET A 615 43.93 30.56 41.39
N GLY A 616 42.84 29.85 41.66
CA GLY A 616 41.65 30.39 42.32
C GLY A 616 40.49 29.38 42.35
N GLU A 617 39.90 29.21 43.53
CA GLU A 617 38.86 28.26 43.93
C GLU A 617 37.43 28.59 43.46
N GLU A 618 36.55 27.61 43.68
CA GLU A 618 35.10 27.67 43.97
C GLU A 618 34.02 27.54 42.85
N SER A 619 33.22 26.48 43.05
CA SER A 619 31.76 26.28 42.91
C SER A 619 31.00 26.45 41.57
N GLU A 620 30.39 25.32 41.19
CA GLU A 620 29.02 25.05 40.72
C GLU A 620 28.45 25.63 39.41
N ASP A 621 27.84 24.67 38.69
CA ASP A 621 26.76 24.70 37.69
C ASP A 621 27.03 24.87 36.18
N GLU A 622 26.25 24.04 35.45
CA GLU A 622 25.93 24.01 34.01
C GLU A 622 26.70 23.03 33.08
N GLU A 623 26.07 21.88 32.79
CA GLU A 623 26.12 21.20 31.48
C GLU A 623 25.51 22.11 30.39
N PRO A 624 25.82 22.02 29.06
CA PRO A 624 26.11 20.77 28.33
C PRO A 624 27.12 20.90 27.14
N ILE A 625 27.22 19.81 26.37
CA ILE A 625 27.76 19.65 24.99
C ILE A 625 29.13 18.95 24.92
N ALA A 626 29.04 17.62 24.72
CA ALA A 626 30.16 16.76 24.37
C ALA A 626 30.58 16.97 22.91
N THR A 627 31.66 17.72 22.70
CA THR A 627 32.49 17.67 21.49
C THR A 627 33.87 17.16 21.86
N SER A 628 34.19 15.96 21.35
CA SER A 628 35.52 15.42 21.05
C SER A 628 36.69 15.95 21.90
N GLY A 629 36.91 15.33 23.06
CA GLY A 629 38.06 15.58 23.91
C GLY A 629 39.39 15.20 23.26
N SER A 630 40.20 16.22 22.99
CA SER A 630 41.64 16.16 22.83
C SER A 630 42.29 15.76 24.17
N GLN A 631 42.63 14.47 24.31
CA GLN A 631 43.46 14.03 25.43
C GLN A 631 44.85 14.67 25.30
N GLN A 632 45.22 15.43 26.32
CA GLN A 632 46.60 15.80 26.64
C GLN A 632 47.45 14.53 26.68
N SER A 633 48.20 14.28 25.61
CA SER A 633 49.04 13.10 25.50
C SER A 633 50.27 13.24 26.40
N GLY A 634 50.27 12.52 27.52
CA GLY A 634 51.52 12.11 28.16
C GLY A 634 52.43 11.38 27.16
N PRO A 635 53.76 11.30 27.40
CA PRO A 635 54.68 10.71 26.44
C PRO A 635 54.26 9.26 26.12
N PRO A 636 54.40 8.82 24.84
CA PRO A 636 53.99 7.48 24.44
C PRO A 636 54.62 6.43 25.36
N LEU A 637 53.79 5.50 25.87
CA LEU A 637 54.16 4.51 26.91
C LEU A 637 55.44 3.71 26.60
N ASN A 638 55.86 3.65 25.34
CA ASN A 638 56.98 2.86 24.84
C ASN A 638 58.10 3.68 24.17
N ASP A 639 58.22 4.98 24.45
CA ASP A 639 59.36 5.79 23.98
C ASP A 639 60.65 5.43 24.74
N ILE A 640 61.40 4.47 24.19
CA ILE A 640 62.66 3.97 24.75
C ILE A 640 63.75 5.06 24.74
N TYR A 641 63.72 6.01 23.79
CA TYR A 641 64.72 7.07 23.67
C TYR A 641 64.58 8.09 24.80
N ARG A 642 63.36 8.58 25.08
CA ARG A 642 63.11 9.44 26.24
C ARG A 642 63.29 8.70 27.57
N LYS A 643 62.90 7.43 27.68
CA LYS A 643 63.20 6.61 28.88
C LYS A 643 64.71 6.46 29.13
N ARG A 644 65.53 6.37 28.07
CA ARG A 644 67.00 6.34 28.19
C ARG A 644 67.60 7.70 28.54
N GLN A 645 67.07 8.81 28.01
CA GLN A 645 67.49 10.14 28.43
C GLN A 645 67.12 10.43 29.89
N GLN A 646 65.92 10.06 30.33
CA GLN A 646 65.50 10.21 31.73
C GLN A 646 66.31 9.32 32.69
N LYS A 647 66.79 8.15 32.24
CA LYS A 647 67.73 7.30 33.00
C LYS A 647 69.17 7.82 33.05
N ARG A 648 69.57 8.73 32.15
CA ARG A 648 70.89 9.40 32.19
C ARG A 648 70.89 10.69 33.02
N VAL A 649 69.71 11.17 33.42
CA VAL A 649 69.51 12.39 34.23
C VAL A 649 69.09 12.04 35.67
N LYS A 650 69.29 10.77 36.08
CA LYS A 650 69.22 10.34 37.49
C LYS A 650 70.56 9.77 37.93
#